data_AF-A0A150WRK8-F1
#
_entry.id   AF-A0A150WRK8-F1
#
_cell.length_a   1.000
_cell.length_b   1.000
_cell.length_c   1.000
_cell.angle_alpha   90.00
_cell.angle_beta   90.00
_cell.angle_gamma   90.00
#
_symmetry.space_group_name_H-M   'P 1'
#
loop_
_entity.id
_entity.type
_entity.pdbx_description
1 polymer ?
#
loop_
_entity_poly.entity_id
_entity_poly.type
_entity_poly.pdbx_seq_one_letter_code
_entity_poly.pdbx_strand_id
1 'polypeptide(L)'
;MRLAGWFFSFLLCSLMSWAHAQSSPYPITISANKRHFVNAQGQPYLMVADTAWSILAELTQSEIIDYLDDRQARGVNTILINLIEHSFTSNTPKWVTRTGISPFSNVNDMSTYNSAYFDFAEWFIQEALERDILVIVTPSYYGAGCSSDGWCTKMRTTGATKLQQYGQYIGAKFASYPNIIWSASGDATPGPSDMLLVNAVMNGIVAGEGSGGVHYHVAHWDRDTSGAEIPGISRLDIDTTYTYEGPENYSRLLARWADNEGVRPHIFFEGEYENEHNSDSLVWRSQIYMPMVTGSTGFIFGNNPIWYFADPGDPQDTFGNGGFPGGWTTAMNSPGIQTLTHARNFFSPIAWHTLSPDVNHTFMTSGYLGSTPENYVQASINSAGTLAVMYYQNHLRNPTFDMSKMAGPVTARWYDPSNGTYTAISGSPFANSGTRQFMPPSLNYEGQTDWVLLLETTPENNDNPIAYVQNSEQAVTANTDSISTPSFVTNPVAGNLMVCAIAYNSTSPVSAVSDTAGNSYTKAVGPVGTSGALAGWGLEIWYKNNLVSGSSFVTTATFPSAFDGYKRISCHEYSGIAASNALDQVIGDSGYGATGSVGPVTTTQDKELLFMAGAVASGSSAAGSGFTQRSTLDNDTIADRIVSTAGDYSATMSPTGDEWQMAFVTFKAAGEAVPPTVAITAPSNSDVVPTSSTVAINVTASDNVGVSNLKIYVNGNLLCTDTTTPYSCNWSVPATAGSFSIQAVAVDAAGNSANHTIAVTSASAIPISYVQNSEQSITANSSSVATPAFSSSLTAGNLMVCAIVYNSNSIQVTSVSDTAGNSYAKAVGPVTSPSGLMADWRAEVWYKENLATGTSVTVSANFGSTFNAYKRISCHEYAGIKTSGALDQSTSAVGTTSIGSVGPITTTQANELLFVAGAVGGGNSMAGSGFTQRSTLDNDTVADRIVSSTGSYSATMSPTGDDWQMILVSFKGL
;
A
#
# COMPACT_ATOMS: atom_id res chain seq x y z
N MET A 1 54.73 30.95 37.00
CA MET A 1 53.64 31.68 36.32
C MET A 1 52.58 30.65 35.95
N ARG A 2 51.59 30.49 36.83
CA ARG A 2 50.59 29.42 36.83
C ARG A 2 49.25 30.03 37.28
N LEU A 3 48.16 29.50 36.73
CA LEU A 3 46.81 29.42 37.28
C LEU A 3 46.02 30.73 37.48
N ALA A 4 45.06 31.00 36.57
CA ALA A 4 43.71 31.47 36.89
C ALA A 4 42.91 31.65 35.58
N GLY A 5 41.82 30.89 35.38
CA GLY A 5 40.99 31.03 34.17
C GLY A 5 39.86 30.02 34.05
N TRP A 6 39.17 29.68 35.15
CA TRP A 6 37.95 28.87 35.15
C TRP A 6 36.94 29.57 36.06
N PHE A 7 36.02 30.38 35.52
CA PHE A 7 34.72 30.73 36.16
C PHE A 7 33.77 31.59 35.28
N PHE A 8 33.85 31.52 33.94
CA PHE A 8 32.93 32.22 33.04
C PHE A 8 32.55 31.35 31.83
N SER A 9 31.69 30.34 32.03
CA SER A 9 30.95 29.66 30.93
C SER A 9 29.74 28.82 31.40
N PHE A 10 29.24 29.01 32.62
CA PHE A 10 28.15 28.18 33.17
C PHE A 10 26.78 28.90 33.30
N LEU A 11 26.55 30.00 32.58
CA LEU A 11 25.26 30.71 32.61
C LEU A 11 24.72 31.12 31.22
N LEU A 12 24.99 30.30 30.20
CA LEU A 12 24.45 30.47 28.84
C LEU A 12 24.11 29.13 28.16
N CYS A 13 23.76 28.10 28.93
CA CYS A 13 23.34 26.79 28.43
C CYS A 13 22.09 26.24 29.15
N SER A 14 21.18 27.10 29.58
CA SER A 14 19.93 26.69 30.23
C SER A 14 18.66 27.34 29.63
N LEU A 15 18.75 27.82 28.38
CA LEU A 15 17.61 28.29 27.60
C LEU A 15 17.68 27.75 26.16
N MET A 16 17.81 26.42 26.01
CA MET A 16 17.46 25.67 24.79
C MET A 16 17.66 24.18 25.08
N SER A 17 16.62 23.52 25.60
CA SER A 17 16.46 22.05 25.55
C SER A 17 15.02 21.70 25.90
N TRP A 18 14.09 22.26 25.11
CA TRP A 18 12.93 21.50 24.67
C TRP A 18 13.14 21.16 23.19
N ALA A 19 14.32 20.63 22.86
CA ALA A 19 14.43 19.78 21.69
C ALA A 19 13.72 18.49 22.12
N HIS A 20 12.62 18.15 21.45
CA HIS A 20 12.06 16.82 21.56
C HIS A 20 13.21 15.84 21.32
N ALA A 21 13.57 15.03 22.31
CA ALA A 21 14.45 13.90 22.08
C ALA A 21 13.74 13.04 21.02
N GLN A 22 14.22 13.08 19.77
CA GLN A 22 13.71 12.21 18.73
C GLN A 22 13.89 10.79 19.23
N SER A 23 12.82 10.01 19.28
CA SER A 23 12.90 8.58 19.54
C SER A 23 13.75 7.94 18.45
N SER A 24 14.69 7.08 18.84
CA SER A 24 15.54 6.34 17.88
C SER A 24 14.69 5.70 16.78
N PRO A 25 15.15 5.71 15.50
CA PRO A 25 14.43 5.09 14.39
C PRO A 25 14.49 3.55 14.45
N TYR A 26 15.32 2.98 15.31
CA TYR A 26 15.55 1.54 15.40
C TYR A 26 14.67 0.84 16.45
N PRO A 27 14.33 -0.44 16.24
CA PRO A 27 14.65 -1.24 15.07
C PRO A 27 13.82 -0.83 13.85
N ILE A 28 14.44 -0.88 12.67
CA ILE A 28 13.68 -0.82 11.42
C ILE A 28 12.98 -2.15 11.17
N THR A 29 11.82 -2.13 10.51
CA THR A 29 11.09 -3.34 10.13
C THR A 29 10.64 -3.31 8.68
N ILE A 30 10.48 -4.47 8.07
CA ILE A 30 9.88 -4.59 6.73
C ILE A 30 8.38 -4.28 6.85
N SER A 31 7.91 -3.33 6.04
CA SER A 31 6.50 -2.94 5.94
C SER A 31 5.57 -4.12 5.64
N ALA A 32 4.29 -3.98 5.97
CA ALA A 32 3.29 -5.04 5.77
C ALA A 32 3.16 -5.49 4.30
N ASN A 33 3.35 -4.57 3.34
CA ASN A 33 3.33 -4.88 1.90
C ASN A 33 4.67 -5.43 1.38
N LYS A 34 5.70 -5.50 2.25
CA LYS A 34 7.06 -5.96 1.95
C LYS A 34 7.75 -5.19 0.82
N ARG A 35 7.41 -3.92 0.59
CA ARG A 35 8.03 -3.09 -0.45
C ARG A 35 9.03 -2.06 0.09
N HIS A 36 8.92 -1.70 1.36
CA HIS A 36 9.77 -0.68 1.99
C HIS A 36 10.04 -0.97 3.48
N PHE A 37 10.91 -0.18 4.11
CA PHE A 37 11.13 -0.20 5.55
C PHE A 37 10.27 0.81 6.30
N VAL A 38 9.95 0.50 7.55
CA VAL A 38 9.41 1.46 8.52
C VAL A 38 10.31 1.52 9.75
N ASN A 39 10.40 2.70 10.37
CA ASN A 39 11.12 2.90 11.61
C ASN A 39 10.33 2.33 12.82
N ALA A 40 10.90 2.42 14.02
CA ALA A 40 10.26 1.96 15.25
C ALA A 40 8.92 2.66 15.57
N GLN A 41 8.64 3.80 14.95
CA GLN A 41 7.37 4.55 15.08
C GLN A 41 6.36 4.18 13.97
N GLY A 42 6.70 3.25 13.08
CA GLY A 42 5.85 2.84 11.96
C GLY A 42 5.86 3.81 10.77
N GLN A 43 6.76 4.80 10.76
CA GLN A 43 6.90 5.74 9.65
C GLN A 43 7.84 5.17 8.57
N PRO A 44 7.60 5.45 7.27
CA PRO A 44 8.47 5.02 6.20
C PRO A 44 9.93 5.44 6.41
N TYR A 45 10.85 4.49 6.27
CA TYR A 45 12.29 4.71 6.38
C TYR A 45 12.92 4.63 4.99
N LEU A 46 13.35 5.77 4.47
CA LEU A 46 14.09 5.87 3.20
C LEU A 46 15.55 5.58 3.46
N MET A 47 16.12 4.56 2.81
CA MET A 47 17.54 4.28 2.92
C MET A 47 18.35 5.18 1.97
N VAL A 48 19.22 6.01 2.54
CA VAL A 48 20.17 6.88 1.84
C VAL A 48 21.55 6.43 2.26
N ALA A 49 22.21 5.63 1.41
CA ALA A 49 23.42 4.94 1.79
C ALA A 49 24.66 5.43 1.03
N ASP A 50 25.79 5.41 1.74
CA ASP A 50 27.14 5.64 1.19
C ASP A 50 28.01 4.39 1.41
N THR A 51 29.04 4.23 0.58
CA THR A 51 29.90 3.06 0.57
C THR A 51 31.27 3.38 1.16
N ALA A 52 31.65 2.65 2.22
CA ALA A 52 32.84 2.87 3.02
C ALA A 52 33.53 1.54 3.36
N TRP A 53 33.75 0.70 2.33
CA TRP A 53 34.27 -0.67 2.46
C TRP A 53 35.43 -0.79 3.45
N SER A 54 36.49 0.02 3.31
CA SER A 54 37.72 -0.14 4.11
C SER A 54 37.75 0.63 5.43
N ILE A 55 36.65 1.21 5.89
CA ILE A 55 36.64 2.19 7.00
C ILE A 55 37.33 1.71 8.28
N LEU A 56 37.13 0.44 8.66
CA LEU A 56 37.71 -0.14 9.88
C LEU A 56 39.21 -0.44 9.75
N ALA A 57 39.72 -0.64 8.54
CA ALA A 57 41.14 -0.86 8.32
C ALA A 57 41.87 0.47 8.15
N GLU A 58 41.34 1.35 7.30
CA GLU A 58 42.06 2.54 6.85
C GLU A 58 41.93 3.72 7.83
N LEU A 59 40.79 3.95 8.49
CA LEU A 59 40.65 5.18 9.28
C LEU A 59 41.04 5.01 10.76
N THR A 60 41.51 6.10 11.37
CA THR A 60 41.58 6.25 12.82
C THR A 60 40.21 6.52 13.43
N GLN A 61 40.07 6.40 14.76
CA GLN A 61 38.82 6.73 15.45
C GLN A 61 38.34 8.15 15.18
N SER A 62 39.25 9.14 15.19
CA SER A 62 38.85 10.54 14.94
C SER A 62 38.32 10.73 13.53
N GLU A 63 38.98 10.14 12.52
CA GLU A 63 38.57 10.27 11.12
C GLU A 63 37.25 9.54 10.85
N ILE A 64 37.00 8.42 11.52
CA ILE A 64 35.71 7.73 11.50
C ILE A 64 34.61 8.66 12.01
N ILE A 65 34.83 9.35 13.13
CA ILE A 65 33.85 10.29 13.68
C ILE A 65 33.61 11.45 12.71
N ASP A 66 34.67 12.04 12.16
CA ASP A 66 34.56 13.12 11.18
C ASP A 66 33.75 12.68 9.94
N TYR A 67 33.99 11.45 9.45
CA TYR A 67 33.23 10.87 8.35
C TYR A 67 31.75 10.70 8.71
N LEU A 68 31.44 10.05 9.84
CA LEU A 68 30.07 9.78 10.27
C LEU A 68 29.28 11.08 10.55
N ASP A 69 29.92 12.09 11.14
CA ASP A 69 29.32 13.42 11.37
C ASP A 69 28.96 14.10 10.04
N ASP A 70 29.86 14.04 9.02
CA ASP A 70 29.57 14.57 7.68
C ASP A 70 28.40 13.83 7.01
N ARG A 71 28.38 12.49 7.07
CA ARG A 71 27.28 11.67 6.52
C ARG A 71 25.95 12.03 7.17
N GLN A 72 25.92 12.09 8.50
CA GLN A 72 24.72 12.46 9.25
C GLN A 72 24.21 13.85 8.86
N ALA A 73 25.10 14.85 8.80
CA ALA A 73 24.76 16.22 8.45
C ALA A 73 24.17 16.34 7.02
N ARG A 74 24.56 15.45 6.11
CA ARG A 74 24.07 15.37 4.73
C ARG A 74 22.76 14.58 4.57
N GLY A 75 22.27 13.98 5.64
CA GLY A 75 21.08 13.13 5.66
C GLY A 75 21.33 11.71 5.16
N VAL A 76 22.58 11.27 5.06
CA VAL A 76 22.94 9.85 4.86
C VAL A 76 22.65 9.12 6.17
N ASN A 77 21.94 8.01 6.08
CA ASN A 77 21.48 7.25 7.24
C ASN A 77 21.87 5.77 7.18
N THR A 78 22.65 5.36 6.18
CA THR A 78 23.13 3.99 6.05
C THR A 78 24.55 3.97 5.50
N ILE A 79 25.42 3.08 6.00
CA ILE A 79 26.81 2.93 5.54
C ILE A 79 27.10 1.46 5.26
N LEU A 80 27.67 1.17 4.09
CA LEU A 80 28.12 -0.17 3.68
C LEU A 80 29.61 -0.36 3.97
N ILE A 81 29.98 -1.44 4.69
CA ILE A 81 31.35 -1.69 5.14
C ILE A 81 31.81 -3.14 4.94
N ASN A 82 33.12 -3.36 4.91
CA ASN A 82 33.73 -4.63 5.26
C ASN A 82 33.97 -4.69 6.77
N LEU A 83 33.52 -5.76 7.41
CA LEU A 83 33.85 -6.01 8.83
C LEU A 83 35.35 -6.29 8.99
N ILE A 84 35.95 -6.97 8.01
CA ILE A 84 37.37 -7.29 7.93
C ILE A 84 37.89 -7.02 6.53
N GLU A 85 38.95 -6.22 6.42
CA GLU A 85 39.59 -5.89 5.13
C GLU A 85 40.62 -6.96 4.74
N HIS A 86 40.87 -7.16 3.44
CA HIS A 86 41.88 -8.09 2.93
C HIS A 86 42.90 -7.45 1.98
N SER A 87 42.53 -6.37 1.26
CA SER A 87 43.33 -5.86 0.15
C SER A 87 43.38 -4.33 0.05
N PHE A 88 42.27 -3.61 0.31
CA PHE A 88 42.15 -2.20 -0.08
C PHE A 88 42.48 -1.24 1.07
N THR A 89 43.73 -1.26 1.53
CA THR A 89 44.20 -0.39 2.64
C THR A 89 45.71 -0.20 2.64
N SER A 90 46.20 1.01 2.94
CA SER A 90 47.63 1.36 3.06
C SER A 90 48.42 0.48 4.04
N ASN A 91 47.73 -0.20 4.97
CA ASN A 91 48.34 -0.98 6.03
C ASN A 91 49.09 -2.25 5.56
N THR A 92 50.06 -2.69 6.36
CA THR A 92 50.79 -3.96 6.15
C THR A 92 50.94 -4.69 7.49
N PRO A 93 50.40 -5.92 7.64
CA PRO A 93 49.58 -6.68 6.68
C PRO A 93 48.24 -5.99 6.34
N LYS A 94 47.61 -6.37 5.23
CA LYS A 94 46.41 -5.67 4.70
C LYS A 94 45.14 -5.79 5.54
N TRP A 95 45.09 -6.74 6.45
CA TRP A 95 43.91 -6.98 7.28
C TRP A 95 43.98 -6.33 8.65
N VAL A 96 44.99 -5.51 8.93
CA VAL A 96 45.12 -4.85 10.24
C VAL A 96 44.45 -3.47 10.23
N THR A 97 43.96 -3.04 11.39
CA THR A 97 43.56 -1.63 11.59
C THR A 97 44.75 -0.70 11.37
N ARG A 98 44.50 0.60 11.20
CA ARG A 98 45.56 1.63 11.15
C ARG A 98 46.55 1.56 12.34
N THR A 99 46.10 1.08 13.49
CA THR A 99 46.91 0.89 14.70
C THR A 99 47.63 -0.47 14.78
N GLY A 100 47.50 -1.31 13.76
CA GLY A 100 48.19 -2.60 13.65
C GLY A 100 47.49 -3.78 14.33
N ILE A 101 46.20 -3.66 14.66
CA ILE A 101 45.44 -4.74 15.30
C ILE A 101 44.90 -5.69 14.22
N SER A 102 45.28 -6.96 14.28
CA SER A 102 44.78 -8.00 13.36
C SER A 102 43.48 -8.63 13.87
N PRO A 103 42.51 -8.96 12.98
CA PRO A 103 41.24 -9.61 13.35
C PRO A 103 41.43 -11.05 13.83
N PHE A 104 42.52 -11.71 13.46
CA PHE A 104 42.78 -13.11 13.82
C PHE A 104 44.23 -13.28 14.27
N SER A 105 44.44 -14.09 15.31
CA SER A 105 45.81 -14.48 15.70
C SER A 105 46.47 -15.43 14.71
N ASN A 106 45.67 -16.14 13.89
CA ASN A 106 46.08 -16.86 12.70
C ASN A 106 45.14 -16.55 11.54
N VAL A 107 45.60 -15.77 10.55
CA VAL A 107 44.80 -15.33 9.40
C VAL A 107 44.27 -16.47 8.51
N ASN A 108 44.84 -17.67 8.60
CA ASN A 108 44.35 -18.85 7.86
C ASN A 108 43.28 -19.64 8.62
N ASP A 109 42.92 -19.19 9.83
CA ASP A 109 41.93 -19.81 10.70
C ASP A 109 41.06 -18.74 11.39
N MET A 110 39.93 -18.42 10.79
CA MET A 110 39.04 -17.35 11.27
C MET A 110 38.34 -17.67 12.61
N SER A 111 38.45 -18.90 13.12
CA SER A 111 38.01 -19.22 14.50
C SER A 111 38.96 -18.65 15.57
N THR A 112 40.12 -18.13 15.18
CA THR A 112 41.11 -17.53 16.08
C THR A 112 40.94 -16.02 16.24
N TYR A 113 39.68 -15.57 16.32
CA TYR A 113 39.28 -14.16 16.41
C TYR A 113 39.97 -13.43 17.58
N ASN A 114 40.37 -12.19 17.31
CA ASN A 114 41.03 -11.29 18.25
C ASN A 114 40.01 -10.28 18.80
N SER A 115 39.69 -10.39 20.09
CA SER A 115 38.67 -9.53 20.71
C SER A 115 38.95 -8.04 20.55
N ALA A 116 40.21 -7.61 20.62
CA ALA A 116 40.58 -6.19 20.50
C ALA A 116 40.20 -5.58 19.14
N TYR A 117 40.25 -6.37 18.06
CA TYR A 117 39.80 -5.91 16.74
C TYR A 117 38.27 -5.75 16.73
N PHE A 118 37.56 -6.75 17.22
CA PHE A 118 36.10 -6.74 17.22
C PHE A 118 35.51 -5.78 18.26
N ASP A 119 36.24 -5.43 19.33
CA ASP A 119 35.89 -4.34 20.26
C ASP A 119 35.94 -2.98 19.54
N PHE A 120 36.92 -2.78 18.65
CA PHE A 120 36.98 -1.58 17.81
C PHE A 120 35.85 -1.53 16.77
N ALA A 121 35.52 -2.67 16.15
CA ALA A 121 34.36 -2.76 15.26
C ALA A 121 33.02 -2.49 16.00
N GLU A 122 32.87 -3.00 17.23
CA GLU A 122 31.71 -2.73 18.09
C GLU A 122 31.59 -1.25 18.45
N TRP A 123 32.71 -0.61 18.79
CA TRP A 123 32.75 0.84 18.98
C TRP A 123 32.27 1.58 17.72
N PHE A 124 32.71 1.20 16.52
CA PHE A 124 32.23 1.81 15.27
C PHE A 124 30.70 1.67 15.09
N ILE A 125 30.15 0.47 15.30
CA ILE A 125 28.70 0.22 15.20
C ILE A 125 27.93 1.09 16.20
N GLN A 126 28.47 1.27 17.41
CA GLN A 126 27.88 2.15 18.41
C GLN A 126 27.92 3.63 17.98
N GLU A 127 29.05 4.12 17.46
CA GLU A 127 29.16 5.50 16.99
C GLU A 127 28.23 5.80 15.81
N ALA A 128 28.01 4.82 14.94
CA ALA A 128 27.00 4.90 13.90
C ALA A 128 25.58 4.94 14.50
N LEU A 129 25.28 4.11 15.50
CA LEU A 129 23.99 4.10 16.20
C LEU A 129 23.69 5.44 16.86
N GLU A 130 24.68 6.06 17.52
CA GLU A 130 24.55 7.38 18.16
C GLU A 130 24.23 8.50 17.16
N ARG A 131 24.46 8.26 15.86
CA ARG A 131 24.15 9.17 14.76
C ARG A 131 22.93 8.77 13.94
N ASP A 132 22.18 7.79 14.42
CA ASP A 132 21.04 7.18 13.72
C ASP A 132 21.42 6.54 12.36
N ILE A 133 22.66 6.07 12.22
CA ILE A 133 23.19 5.44 11.00
C ILE A 133 23.10 3.90 11.09
N LEU A 134 22.45 3.31 10.09
CA LEU A 134 22.37 1.87 9.87
C LEU A 134 23.67 1.39 9.22
N VAL A 135 24.15 0.21 9.58
CA VAL A 135 25.36 -0.35 8.97
C VAL A 135 25.02 -1.64 8.23
N ILE A 136 25.28 -1.65 6.93
CA ILE A 136 25.29 -2.89 6.14
C ILE A 136 26.69 -3.48 6.26
N VAL A 137 26.80 -4.60 6.97
CA VAL A 137 28.08 -5.21 7.35
C VAL A 137 28.32 -6.45 6.50
N THR A 138 29.39 -6.44 5.71
CA THR A 138 29.89 -7.64 5.02
C THR A 138 30.87 -8.37 5.94
N PRO A 139 30.52 -9.53 6.54
CA PRO A 139 31.34 -10.18 7.56
C PRO A 139 32.72 -10.59 7.07
N SER A 140 32.81 -10.97 5.79
CA SER A 140 34.04 -11.42 5.16
C SER A 140 33.86 -11.29 3.65
N TYR A 141 34.27 -10.16 3.08
CA TYR A 141 34.18 -9.89 1.64
C TYR A 141 34.81 -11.04 0.85
N TYR A 142 34.02 -11.71 0.03
CA TYR A 142 34.45 -12.94 -0.64
C TYR A 142 35.51 -12.66 -1.71
N GLY A 143 35.32 -11.60 -2.50
CA GLY A 143 36.23 -11.11 -3.54
C GLY A 143 35.86 -11.62 -4.93
N ALA A 144 35.87 -10.70 -5.90
CA ALA A 144 35.53 -10.97 -7.30
C ALA A 144 36.23 -12.23 -7.85
N GLY A 145 35.43 -13.19 -8.33
CA GLY A 145 35.95 -14.45 -8.87
C GLY A 145 36.82 -15.26 -7.89
N CYS A 146 36.69 -15.03 -6.58
CA CYS A 146 37.60 -15.55 -5.55
C CYS A 146 39.06 -15.14 -5.77
N SER A 147 39.30 -13.86 -6.09
CA SER A 147 40.63 -13.27 -6.25
C SER A 147 41.38 -13.10 -4.91
N SER A 148 42.61 -12.58 -4.98
CA SER A 148 43.38 -12.15 -3.81
C SER A 148 42.81 -10.92 -3.11
N ASP A 149 41.75 -10.32 -3.64
CA ASP A 149 41.18 -9.09 -3.11
C ASP A 149 40.22 -9.35 -1.94
N GLY A 150 39.78 -10.60 -1.76
CA GLY A 150 38.87 -11.00 -0.68
C GLY A 150 39.31 -12.25 0.08
N TRP A 151 38.45 -12.69 1.00
CA TRP A 151 38.71 -13.73 1.99
C TRP A 151 38.43 -15.15 1.49
N CYS A 152 37.95 -15.36 0.27
CA CYS A 152 37.50 -16.69 -0.19
C CYS A 152 38.54 -17.81 0.03
N THR A 153 39.83 -17.55 -0.22
CA THR A 153 40.90 -18.55 -0.06
C THR A 153 41.14 -18.88 1.41
N LYS A 154 41.03 -17.89 2.30
CA LYS A 154 41.11 -18.05 3.76
C LYS A 154 39.88 -18.76 4.32
N MET A 155 38.71 -18.52 3.75
CA MET A 155 37.49 -19.26 4.10
C MET A 155 37.64 -20.75 3.77
N ARG A 156 38.20 -21.08 2.59
CA ARG A 156 38.49 -22.49 2.22
C ARG A 156 39.46 -23.15 3.18
N THR A 157 40.54 -22.47 3.59
CA THR A 157 41.49 -23.04 4.56
C THR A 157 40.92 -23.16 5.97
N THR A 158 40.03 -22.24 6.36
CA THR A 158 39.36 -22.25 7.66
C THR A 158 38.35 -23.40 7.75
N GLY A 159 37.55 -23.61 6.70
CA GLY A 159 36.53 -24.65 6.62
C GLY A 159 35.22 -24.31 7.36
N ALA A 160 34.12 -24.93 6.94
CA ALA A 160 32.76 -24.59 7.35
C ALA A 160 32.53 -24.58 8.87
N THR A 161 33.00 -25.60 9.60
CA THR A 161 32.78 -25.66 11.06
C THR A 161 33.37 -24.47 11.80
N LYS A 162 34.58 -24.05 11.43
CA LYS A 162 35.27 -22.91 12.06
C LYS A 162 34.71 -21.57 11.59
N LEU A 163 34.26 -21.48 10.34
CA LEU A 163 33.51 -20.32 9.84
C LEU A 163 32.18 -20.14 10.57
N GLN A 164 31.50 -21.24 10.92
CA GLN A 164 30.29 -21.17 11.74
C GLN A 164 30.59 -20.67 13.16
N GLN A 165 31.70 -21.08 13.77
CA GLN A 165 32.15 -20.55 15.07
C GLN A 165 32.48 -19.06 14.99
N TYR A 166 33.14 -18.63 13.92
CA TYR A 166 33.38 -17.22 13.65
C TYR A 166 32.08 -16.44 13.53
N GLY A 167 31.11 -16.93 12.74
CA GLY A 167 29.78 -16.35 12.61
C GLY A 167 29.05 -16.26 13.96
N GLN A 168 29.08 -17.32 14.76
CA GLN A 168 28.46 -17.34 16.10
C GLN A 168 29.05 -16.28 17.02
N TYR A 169 30.37 -16.10 16.98
CA TYR A 169 31.04 -15.09 17.78
C TYR A 169 30.58 -13.67 17.41
N ILE A 170 30.62 -13.31 16.12
CA ILE A 170 30.22 -11.96 15.70
C ILE A 170 28.72 -11.73 15.84
N GLY A 171 27.88 -12.75 15.58
CA GLY A 171 26.43 -12.66 15.79
C GLY A 171 26.09 -12.41 17.25
N ALA A 172 26.71 -13.14 18.17
CA ALA A 172 26.52 -12.93 19.61
C ALA A 172 27.03 -11.57 20.08
N LYS A 173 28.15 -11.09 19.51
CA LYS A 173 28.75 -9.81 19.88
C LYS A 173 27.89 -8.63 19.47
N PHE A 174 27.32 -8.66 18.26
CA PHE A 174 26.59 -7.52 17.72
C PHE A 174 25.07 -7.60 17.91
N ALA A 175 24.53 -8.67 18.50
CA ALA A 175 23.09 -8.92 18.65
C ALA A 175 22.29 -7.77 19.31
N SER A 176 22.92 -6.98 20.18
CA SER A 176 22.24 -5.87 20.88
C SER A 176 22.13 -4.58 20.08
N TYR A 177 22.77 -4.48 18.92
CA TYR A 177 22.86 -3.26 18.11
C TYR A 177 21.84 -3.27 16.97
N PRO A 178 20.70 -2.58 17.10
CA PRO A 178 19.58 -2.74 16.18
C PRO A 178 19.81 -2.07 14.81
N ASN A 179 20.96 -1.43 14.61
CA ASN A 179 21.35 -0.70 13.41
C ASN A 179 22.27 -1.55 12.50
N ILE A 180 21.99 -2.85 12.34
CA ILE A 180 22.77 -3.75 11.49
C ILE A 180 21.90 -4.46 10.45
N ILE A 181 22.44 -4.55 9.23
CA ILE A 181 22.03 -5.52 8.19
C ILE A 181 23.26 -6.33 7.79
N TRP A 182 23.14 -7.65 7.72
CA TRP A 182 24.25 -8.51 7.30
C TRP A 182 24.25 -8.74 5.79
N SER A 183 25.39 -8.55 5.15
CA SER A 183 25.57 -8.82 3.72
C SER A 183 26.38 -10.09 3.49
N ALA A 184 25.78 -11.08 2.83
CA ALA A 184 26.47 -12.31 2.44
C ALA A 184 27.39 -12.10 1.22
N SER A 185 28.50 -12.84 1.18
CA SER A 185 29.49 -12.84 0.10
C SER A 185 30.26 -11.51 -0.08
N GLY A 186 30.11 -10.80 -1.19
CA GLY A 186 30.88 -9.62 -1.56
C GLY A 186 31.47 -9.74 -2.97
N ASP A 187 30.82 -9.09 -3.94
CA ASP A 187 31.23 -8.96 -5.36
C ASP A 187 31.49 -10.30 -6.07
N ALA A 188 30.83 -11.37 -5.61
CA ALA A 188 31.02 -12.69 -6.18
C ALA A 188 29.86 -13.64 -5.87
N THR A 189 29.51 -14.49 -6.84
CA THR A 189 28.65 -15.66 -6.62
C THR A 189 29.51 -16.90 -6.32
N PRO A 190 29.50 -17.41 -5.08
CA PRO A 190 30.27 -18.62 -4.75
C PRO A 190 29.74 -19.84 -5.51
N GLY A 191 30.64 -20.70 -5.99
CA GLY A 191 30.27 -22.03 -6.47
C GLY A 191 29.63 -22.87 -5.35
N PRO A 192 28.92 -23.98 -5.66
CA PRO A 192 28.14 -24.72 -4.67
C PRO A 192 28.91 -25.18 -3.42
N SER A 193 30.19 -25.54 -3.56
CA SER A 193 31.04 -25.91 -2.42
C SER A 193 31.35 -24.74 -1.50
N ASP A 194 31.57 -23.56 -2.07
CA ASP A 194 31.95 -22.35 -1.34
C ASP A 194 30.73 -21.62 -0.80
N MET A 195 29.56 -21.81 -1.42
CA MET A 195 28.29 -21.37 -0.86
C MET A 195 28.03 -21.99 0.52
N LEU A 196 28.50 -23.21 0.78
CA LEU A 196 28.47 -23.81 2.13
C LEU A 196 29.34 -23.05 3.14
N LEU A 197 30.45 -22.43 2.69
CA LEU A 197 31.33 -21.64 3.54
C LEU A 197 30.71 -20.28 3.88
N VAL A 198 30.13 -19.61 2.88
CA VAL A 198 29.36 -18.37 3.10
C VAL A 198 28.18 -18.64 4.04
N ASN A 199 27.40 -19.69 3.78
CA ASN A 199 26.32 -20.11 4.66
C ASN A 199 26.79 -20.48 6.06
N ALA A 200 27.98 -21.04 6.23
CA ALA A 200 28.49 -21.33 7.56
C ALA A 200 28.66 -20.05 8.39
N VAL A 201 29.21 -18.98 7.81
CA VAL A 201 29.30 -17.67 8.46
C VAL A 201 27.91 -17.12 8.77
N MET A 202 27.01 -17.05 7.79
CA MET A 202 25.68 -16.45 7.96
C MET A 202 24.80 -17.23 8.94
N ASN A 203 24.80 -18.58 8.88
CA ASN A 203 24.10 -19.41 9.86
C ASN A 203 24.72 -19.30 11.25
N GLY A 204 26.05 -19.12 11.31
CA GLY A 204 26.75 -18.83 12.55
C GLY A 204 26.22 -17.54 13.19
N ILE A 205 26.12 -16.46 12.40
CA ILE A 205 25.58 -15.17 12.84
C ILE A 205 24.18 -15.34 13.42
N VAL A 206 23.26 -15.95 12.67
CA VAL A 206 21.89 -16.21 13.13
C VAL A 206 21.89 -17.02 14.43
N ALA A 207 22.73 -18.04 14.54
CA ALA A 207 22.84 -18.84 15.76
C ALA A 207 23.41 -18.05 16.96
N GLY A 208 24.35 -17.13 16.71
CA GLY A 208 24.93 -16.25 17.73
C GLY A 208 23.93 -15.22 18.25
N GLU A 209 23.07 -14.70 17.38
CA GLU A 209 22.00 -13.75 17.72
C GLU A 209 20.83 -14.38 18.49
N GLY A 210 20.66 -15.70 18.39
CA GLY A 210 19.60 -16.45 19.08
C GLY A 210 18.52 -16.99 18.13
N SER A 211 17.42 -17.51 18.68
CA SER A 211 16.39 -18.24 17.91
C SER A 211 15.75 -17.35 16.83
N GLY A 212 16.16 -17.53 15.57
CA GLY A 212 15.61 -16.84 14.41
C GLY A 212 16.46 -15.66 13.90
N GLY A 213 17.50 -15.25 14.62
CA GLY A 213 18.27 -14.04 14.32
C GLY A 213 17.48 -12.75 14.56
N VAL A 214 18.18 -11.64 14.83
CA VAL A 214 17.56 -10.33 15.12
C VAL A 214 17.73 -9.33 13.98
N HIS A 215 18.79 -9.49 13.17
CA HIS A 215 19.09 -8.59 12.06
C HIS A 215 18.57 -9.12 10.73
N TYR A 216 18.41 -8.22 9.75
CA TYR A 216 18.06 -8.59 8.38
C TYR A 216 19.30 -8.96 7.56
N HIS A 217 19.09 -9.75 6.50
CA HIS A 217 20.13 -10.24 5.62
C HIS A 217 19.91 -9.82 4.16
N VAL A 218 20.98 -9.34 3.53
CA VAL A 218 21.14 -9.11 2.09
C VAL A 218 22.24 -10.00 1.55
N ALA A 219 22.45 -9.97 0.23
CA ALA A 219 23.60 -10.61 -0.39
C ALA A 219 24.21 -9.74 -1.48
N HIS A 220 25.53 -9.84 -1.65
CA HIS A 220 26.27 -9.15 -2.70
C HIS A 220 26.97 -10.19 -3.58
N TRP A 221 26.36 -10.48 -4.73
CA TRP A 221 26.77 -11.51 -5.68
C TRP A 221 27.69 -10.96 -6.78
N ASP A 222 27.86 -11.70 -7.87
CA ASP A 222 28.55 -11.18 -9.06
C ASP A 222 27.83 -9.94 -9.62
N ARG A 223 28.58 -9.15 -10.39
CA ARG A 223 27.98 -8.10 -11.22
C ARG A 223 26.91 -8.67 -12.14
N ASP A 224 25.91 -7.84 -12.38
CA ASP A 224 24.77 -8.12 -13.23
C ASP A 224 23.97 -9.30 -12.66
N THR A 225 23.64 -9.18 -11.37
CA THR A 225 22.76 -10.10 -10.65
C THR A 225 21.89 -9.35 -9.64
N SER A 226 20.76 -9.98 -9.30
CA SER A 226 20.01 -9.62 -8.11
C SER A 226 20.10 -10.70 -7.04
N GLY A 227 19.98 -10.30 -5.77
CA GLY A 227 20.06 -11.16 -4.58
C GLY A 227 19.22 -12.44 -4.71
N ALA A 228 17.97 -12.30 -5.16
CA ALA A 228 17.00 -13.38 -5.28
C ALA A 228 17.22 -14.32 -6.49
N GLU A 229 18.06 -13.93 -7.47
CA GLU A 229 18.31 -14.74 -8.67
C GLU A 229 19.22 -15.95 -8.39
N ILE A 230 19.99 -15.89 -7.29
CA ILE A 230 20.99 -16.89 -6.95
C ILE A 230 20.45 -17.84 -5.86
N PRO A 231 20.20 -19.12 -6.19
CA PRO A 231 19.75 -20.09 -5.20
C PRO A 231 20.88 -20.51 -4.26
N GLY A 232 20.53 -20.91 -3.03
CA GLY A 232 21.44 -21.58 -2.11
C GLY A 232 21.93 -20.75 -0.93
N ILE A 233 21.61 -19.45 -0.86
CA ILE A 233 21.79 -18.69 0.38
C ILE A 233 20.77 -19.11 1.43
N SER A 234 21.21 -19.26 2.68
CA SER A 234 20.41 -19.76 3.81
C SER A 234 19.33 -18.78 4.27
N ARG A 235 19.59 -17.47 4.13
CA ARG A 235 18.67 -16.40 4.51
C ARG A 235 18.88 -15.18 3.62
N LEU A 236 17.78 -14.67 3.08
CA LEU A 236 17.72 -13.42 2.34
C LEU A 236 16.40 -12.75 2.76
N ASP A 237 16.48 -11.57 3.34
CA ASP A 237 15.30 -10.81 3.81
C ASP A 237 15.00 -9.63 2.89
N ILE A 238 16.04 -9.06 2.29
CA ILE A 238 16.01 -7.87 1.42
C ILE A 238 16.72 -8.22 0.12
N ASP A 239 16.13 -7.89 -1.02
CA ASP A 239 16.77 -8.09 -2.32
C ASP A 239 17.76 -6.97 -2.62
N THR A 240 18.76 -7.29 -3.43
CA THR A 240 19.80 -6.36 -3.86
C THR A 240 19.94 -6.46 -5.38
N THR A 241 20.44 -5.40 -6.00
CA THR A 241 20.80 -5.43 -7.43
C THR A 241 22.16 -4.79 -7.59
N TYR A 242 23.09 -5.51 -8.22
CA TYR A 242 24.44 -5.06 -8.52
C TYR A 242 24.65 -5.12 -10.04
N THR A 243 24.94 -3.98 -10.68
CA THR A 243 25.13 -3.89 -12.14
C THR A 243 25.75 -2.56 -12.56
N TYR A 244 26.55 -2.59 -13.63
CA TYR A 244 27.12 -1.39 -14.28
C TYR A 244 26.49 -1.11 -15.64
N GLU A 245 25.47 -1.87 -16.04
CA GLU A 245 24.95 -1.84 -17.41
C GLU A 245 23.94 -0.71 -17.66
N GLY A 246 24.18 0.48 -17.10
CA GLY A 246 23.42 1.73 -17.32
C GLY A 246 21.92 1.53 -17.54
N PRO A 247 21.42 1.50 -18.79
CA PRO A 247 19.99 1.33 -19.09
C PRO A 247 19.38 -0.05 -18.77
N GLU A 248 20.18 -1.12 -18.64
CA GLU A 248 19.69 -2.44 -18.21
C GLU A 248 19.31 -2.43 -16.73
N ASN A 249 19.87 -1.52 -15.93
CA ASN A 249 19.51 -1.28 -14.53
C ASN A 249 17.98 -1.13 -14.41
N TYR A 250 17.35 -0.40 -15.34
CA TYR A 250 15.91 -0.16 -15.30
C TYR A 250 15.13 -1.46 -15.42
N SER A 251 15.47 -2.27 -16.43
CA SER A 251 14.76 -3.52 -16.73
C SER A 251 14.93 -4.53 -15.60
N ARG A 252 16.10 -4.59 -14.97
CA ARG A 252 16.38 -5.50 -13.86
C ARG A 252 15.67 -5.09 -12.59
N LEU A 253 15.71 -3.80 -12.24
CA LEU A 253 14.97 -3.26 -11.09
C LEU A 253 13.45 -3.42 -11.27
N LEU A 254 12.94 -3.18 -12.47
CA LEU A 254 11.53 -3.39 -12.80
C LEU A 254 11.14 -4.88 -12.71
N ALA A 255 12.03 -5.79 -13.12
CA ALA A 255 11.80 -7.23 -12.96
C ALA A 255 11.71 -7.64 -11.49
N ARG A 256 12.50 -7.04 -10.59
CA ARG A 256 12.37 -7.25 -9.14
C ARG A 256 11.05 -6.74 -8.58
N TRP A 257 10.53 -5.63 -9.10
CA TRP A 257 9.18 -5.16 -8.73
C TRP A 257 8.08 -6.14 -9.18
N ALA A 258 8.19 -6.64 -10.41
CA ALA A 258 7.21 -7.53 -11.06
C ALA A 258 7.22 -8.96 -10.52
N ASP A 259 8.29 -9.37 -9.85
CA ASP A 259 8.40 -10.68 -9.22
C ASP A 259 7.40 -10.81 -8.04
N ASN A 260 6.43 -11.72 -8.21
CA ASN A 260 5.42 -12.01 -7.20
C ASN A 260 5.82 -13.19 -6.29
N GLU A 261 6.91 -13.90 -6.59
CA GLU A 261 7.41 -15.00 -5.77
C GLU A 261 8.35 -14.46 -4.68
N GLY A 262 7.80 -14.30 -3.47
CA GLY A 262 8.62 -13.90 -2.31
C GLY A 262 8.95 -12.40 -2.29
N VAL A 263 7.94 -11.56 -2.52
CA VAL A 263 8.00 -10.09 -2.41
C VAL A 263 8.76 -9.67 -1.15
N ARG A 264 9.77 -8.83 -1.37
CA ARG A 264 10.68 -8.28 -0.37
C ARG A 264 11.09 -6.86 -0.78
N PRO A 265 11.51 -5.99 0.16
CA PRO A 265 12.11 -4.72 -0.21
C PRO A 265 13.35 -5.00 -1.06
N HIS A 266 13.58 -4.18 -2.08
CA HIS A 266 14.78 -4.28 -2.90
C HIS A 266 15.54 -2.95 -2.88
N ILE A 267 16.85 -3.02 -2.97
CA ILE A 267 17.76 -1.87 -2.96
C ILE A 267 18.71 -1.99 -4.15
N PHE A 268 18.94 -0.89 -4.86
CA PHE A 268 20.07 -0.79 -5.79
C PHE A 268 21.36 -0.72 -4.97
N PHE A 269 22.12 -1.81 -4.99
CA PHE A 269 23.15 -2.11 -4.01
C PHE A 269 24.51 -1.58 -4.43
N GLU A 270 24.86 -1.71 -5.71
CA GLU A 270 26.13 -1.22 -6.22
C GLU A 270 26.02 -0.95 -7.73
N GLY A 271 26.71 0.10 -8.18
CA GLY A 271 26.77 0.57 -9.56
C GLY A 271 28.09 1.26 -9.83
N GLU A 272 28.22 1.97 -10.95
CA GLU A 272 29.45 2.73 -11.23
C GLU A 272 29.66 3.83 -10.18
N TYR A 273 30.81 3.79 -9.49
CA TYR A 273 31.18 4.82 -8.52
C TYR A 273 31.65 6.10 -9.19
N GLU A 274 31.45 7.23 -8.50
CA GLU A 274 32.02 8.51 -8.92
C GLU A 274 33.55 8.42 -9.01
N ASN A 275 34.13 8.97 -10.08
CA ASN A 275 35.55 8.96 -10.41
C ASN A 275 36.11 7.59 -10.85
N GLU A 276 35.24 6.60 -11.11
CA GLU A 276 35.62 5.32 -11.71
C GLU A 276 34.87 5.09 -13.03
N HIS A 277 35.38 4.16 -13.84
CA HIS A 277 34.72 3.68 -15.07
C HIS A 277 34.36 4.74 -16.13
N ASN A 278 34.92 5.95 -16.03
CA ASN A 278 34.53 7.14 -16.81
C ASN A 278 33.06 7.57 -16.57
N SER A 279 32.52 7.27 -15.40
CA SER A 279 31.20 7.70 -14.98
C SER A 279 31.15 9.23 -14.85
N ASP A 280 30.08 9.84 -15.36
CA ASP A 280 29.83 11.27 -15.22
C ASP A 280 28.60 11.53 -14.33
N SER A 281 28.27 12.80 -14.10
CA SER A 281 27.18 13.16 -13.19
C SER A 281 25.80 12.71 -13.60
N LEU A 282 25.59 12.38 -14.87
CA LEU A 282 24.35 11.76 -15.32
C LEU A 282 24.26 10.29 -14.88
N VAL A 283 25.36 9.53 -15.02
CA VAL A 283 25.41 8.10 -14.67
C VAL A 283 25.04 7.89 -13.21
N TRP A 284 25.77 8.49 -12.27
CA TRP A 284 25.55 8.21 -10.86
C TRP A 284 24.27 8.85 -10.29
N ARG A 285 23.78 9.97 -10.85
CA ARG A 285 22.41 10.44 -10.54
C ARG A 285 21.36 9.45 -10.99
N SER A 286 21.52 8.86 -12.17
CA SER A 286 20.55 7.87 -12.64
C SER A 286 20.50 6.64 -11.75
N GLN A 287 21.64 6.20 -11.20
CA GLN A 287 21.73 5.12 -10.23
C GLN A 287 21.12 5.46 -8.86
N ILE A 288 20.71 6.71 -8.62
CA ILE A 288 20.00 7.14 -7.41
C ILE A 288 18.50 7.32 -7.67
N TYR A 289 18.12 8.10 -8.68
CA TYR A 289 16.71 8.45 -8.91
C TYR A 289 15.94 7.32 -9.60
N MET A 290 16.58 6.58 -10.52
CA MET A 290 15.89 5.53 -11.27
C MET A 290 15.45 4.35 -10.38
N PRO A 291 16.26 3.85 -9.42
CA PRO A 291 15.79 2.85 -8.45
C PRO A 291 14.55 3.29 -7.68
N MET A 292 14.51 4.55 -7.23
CA MET A 292 13.37 5.07 -6.47
C MET A 292 12.08 5.09 -7.31
N VAL A 293 12.16 5.46 -8.58
CA VAL A 293 11.01 5.45 -9.51
C VAL A 293 10.63 4.02 -9.95
N THR A 294 11.51 3.04 -9.76
CA THR A 294 11.25 1.61 -10.04
C THR A 294 10.85 0.79 -8.80
N GLY A 295 10.61 1.46 -7.67
CA GLY A 295 10.05 0.85 -6.46
C GLY A 295 11.08 0.35 -5.45
N SER A 296 12.34 0.78 -5.58
CA SER A 296 13.39 0.54 -4.58
C SER A 296 13.07 1.26 -3.27
N THR A 297 13.50 0.71 -2.14
CA THR A 297 13.33 1.32 -0.81
C THR A 297 14.47 2.26 -0.40
N GLY A 298 15.37 2.54 -1.33
CA GLY A 298 16.55 3.37 -1.15
C GLY A 298 17.59 3.11 -2.23
N PHE A 299 18.79 3.63 -2.01
CA PHE A 299 19.92 3.53 -2.93
C PHE A 299 21.23 3.58 -2.15
N ILE A 300 22.25 2.93 -2.71
CA ILE A 300 23.62 2.97 -2.21
C ILE A 300 24.49 3.67 -3.25
N PHE A 301 25.15 4.75 -2.83
CA PHE A 301 26.13 5.47 -3.63
C PHE A 301 27.55 5.01 -3.28
N GLY A 302 28.47 5.15 -4.21
CA GLY A 302 29.88 5.00 -3.92
C GLY A 302 30.73 6.00 -4.70
N ASN A 303 31.88 6.29 -4.12
CA ASN A 303 32.81 7.29 -4.60
C ASN A 303 34.23 6.76 -4.44
N ASN A 304 35.04 6.95 -5.47
CA ASN A 304 36.48 6.89 -5.35
C ASN A 304 37.01 8.30 -5.02
N PRO A 305 37.82 8.46 -3.95
CA PRO A 305 38.46 7.40 -3.16
C PRO A 305 37.77 7.05 -1.83
N ILE A 306 36.55 7.53 -1.55
CA ILE A 306 35.89 7.30 -0.24
C ILE A 306 35.72 5.83 0.09
N TRP A 307 35.36 4.96 -0.86
CA TRP A 307 35.06 3.56 -0.56
C TRP A 307 36.23 2.80 0.09
N TYR A 308 37.47 3.23 -0.16
CA TYR A 308 38.70 2.67 0.43
C TYR A 308 39.58 3.70 1.16
N PHE A 309 39.13 4.94 1.29
CA PHE A 309 39.76 6.05 1.99
C PHE A 309 41.21 6.37 1.57
N ALA A 310 41.53 6.26 0.28
CA ALA A 310 42.89 6.55 -0.19
C ALA A 310 43.25 8.04 -0.13
N ASP A 311 44.50 8.29 0.29
CA ASP A 311 45.16 9.59 0.20
C ASP A 311 46.02 9.72 -1.07
N PRO A 312 46.33 10.95 -1.53
CA PRO A 312 47.17 11.16 -2.68
C PRO A 312 48.55 10.52 -2.50
N GLY A 313 48.92 9.63 -3.42
CA GLY A 313 50.19 8.92 -3.39
C GLY A 313 50.19 7.62 -2.58
N ASP A 314 49.02 7.13 -2.15
CA ASP A 314 48.90 5.77 -1.62
C ASP A 314 49.40 4.75 -2.69
N PRO A 315 50.39 3.91 -2.37
CA PRO A 315 50.89 2.86 -3.27
C PRO A 315 49.83 1.86 -3.74
N GLN A 316 48.66 1.83 -3.10
CA GLN A 316 47.52 0.98 -3.45
C GLN A 316 46.39 1.66 -4.20
N ASP A 317 46.58 2.91 -4.64
CA ASP A 317 45.72 3.51 -5.66
C ASP A 317 45.93 2.80 -7.02
N THR A 318 45.47 1.56 -7.08
CA THR A 318 45.64 0.60 -8.17
C THR A 318 44.56 0.75 -9.24
N PHE A 319 43.49 1.49 -8.93
CA PHE A 319 42.41 1.85 -9.86
C PHE A 319 42.76 3.04 -10.76
N GLY A 320 43.99 3.57 -10.66
CA GLY A 320 44.70 4.16 -11.80
C GLY A 320 44.28 5.56 -12.25
N ASN A 321 43.50 6.32 -11.46
CA ASN A 321 43.08 7.68 -11.83
C ASN A 321 43.84 8.82 -11.12
N GLY A 322 44.92 8.50 -10.38
CA GLY A 322 45.82 9.51 -9.83
C GLY A 322 45.28 10.25 -8.61
N GLY A 323 44.45 9.58 -7.80
CA GLY A 323 43.71 10.14 -6.67
C GLY A 323 42.78 11.27 -7.09
N PHE A 324 41.57 11.34 -6.53
CA PHE A 324 40.88 12.62 -6.50
C PHE A 324 41.86 13.67 -5.94
N PRO A 325 42.16 14.78 -6.65
CA PRO A 325 43.19 15.70 -6.20
C PRO A 325 42.88 16.21 -4.79
N GLY A 326 43.61 15.69 -3.78
CA GLY A 326 43.36 15.99 -2.36
C GLY A 326 42.80 14.85 -1.50
N GLY A 327 42.62 13.63 -2.03
CA GLY A 327 42.28 12.43 -1.25
C GLY A 327 40.81 12.34 -0.82
N TRP A 328 40.51 11.35 0.02
CA TRP A 328 39.15 11.07 0.49
C TRP A 328 38.51 12.25 1.25
N THR A 329 39.30 13.00 2.02
CA THR A 329 38.81 14.17 2.76
C THR A 329 38.27 15.26 1.85
N THR A 330 38.92 15.47 0.69
CA THR A 330 38.43 16.41 -0.33
C THR A 330 37.19 15.87 -1.04
N ALA A 331 37.16 14.56 -1.30
CA ALA A 331 36.04 13.89 -1.94
C ALA A 331 34.77 13.87 -1.06
N MET A 332 34.87 14.07 0.26
CA MET A 332 33.70 14.23 1.13
C MET A 332 32.77 15.37 0.69
N ASN A 333 33.25 16.31 -0.12
CA ASN A 333 32.46 17.41 -0.69
C ASN A 333 32.32 17.33 -2.23
N SER A 334 32.54 16.16 -2.83
CA SER A 334 32.36 15.95 -4.27
C SER A 334 30.92 16.23 -4.74
N PRO A 335 30.70 16.55 -6.03
CA PRO A 335 29.35 16.62 -6.59
C PRO A 335 28.53 15.34 -6.33
N GLY A 336 29.18 14.18 -6.40
CA GLY A 336 28.67 12.87 -5.98
C GLY A 336 27.92 12.89 -4.68
N ILE A 337 28.67 13.24 -3.63
CA ILE A 337 28.18 13.29 -2.26
C ILE A 337 27.08 14.33 -2.08
N GLN A 338 27.12 15.46 -2.80
CA GLN A 338 26.07 16.48 -2.71
C GLN A 338 24.72 15.98 -3.26
N THR A 339 24.73 15.10 -4.27
CA THR A 339 23.50 14.52 -4.82
C THR A 339 22.77 13.62 -3.83
N LEU A 340 23.47 12.93 -2.93
CA LEU A 340 22.81 12.17 -1.86
C LEU A 340 21.85 13.08 -1.06
N THR A 341 22.31 14.28 -0.70
CA THR A 341 21.48 15.29 -0.02
C THR A 341 20.34 15.78 -0.90
N HIS A 342 20.58 16.02 -2.19
CA HIS A 342 19.52 16.42 -3.13
C HIS A 342 18.44 15.35 -3.28
N ALA A 343 18.82 14.08 -3.46
CA ALA A 343 17.87 12.98 -3.58
C ALA A 343 17.07 12.79 -2.29
N ARG A 344 17.74 12.84 -1.13
CA ARG A 344 17.08 12.80 0.19
C ARG A 344 16.06 13.93 0.34
N ASN A 345 16.42 15.16 -0.02
CA ASN A 345 15.55 16.34 0.11
C ASN A 345 14.37 16.32 -0.87
N PHE A 346 14.50 15.60 -1.99
CA PHE A 346 13.41 15.36 -2.92
C PHE A 346 12.44 14.30 -2.40
N PHE A 347 12.93 13.12 -2.02
CA PHE A 347 12.07 11.97 -1.68
C PHE A 347 11.49 12.04 -0.25
N SER A 348 12.23 12.54 0.74
CA SER A 348 11.76 12.57 2.14
C SER A 348 10.43 13.30 2.37
N PRO A 349 10.13 14.46 1.74
CA PRO A 349 8.87 15.16 1.97
C PRO A 349 7.67 14.58 1.22
N ILE A 350 7.87 13.67 0.27
CA ILE A 350 6.79 13.06 -0.51
C ILE A 350 6.48 11.64 -0.02
N ALA A 351 5.27 11.16 -0.29
CA ALA A 351 4.85 9.80 0.06
C ALA A 351 5.45 8.73 -0.89
N TRP A 352 6.78 8.74 -1.08
CA TRP A 352 7.51 7.89 -2.02
C TRP A 352 7.21 6.39 -1.86
N HIS A 353 7.00 5.94 -0.62
CA HIS A 353 6.66 4.55 -0.26
C HIS A 353 5.30 4.08 -0.80
N THR A 354 4.47 5.01 -1.31
CA THR A 354 3.18 4.71 -1.95
C THR A 354 3.29 4.58 -3.48
N LEU A 355 4.43 4.97 -4.07
CA LEU A 355 4.65 4.92 -5.50
C LEU A 355 4.71 3.47 -5.98
N SER A 356 4.09 3.23 -7.12
CA SER A 356 4.23 1.99 -7.88
C SER A 356 4.72 2.34 -9.29
N PRO A 357 5.72 1.63 -9.83
CA PRO A 357 6.18 1.83 -11.21
C PRO A 357 5.02 1.64 -12.21
N ASP A 358 4.94 2.48 -13.23
CA ASP A 358 3.94 2.36 -14.31
C ASP A 358 4.35 1.29 -15.33
N VAL A 359 4.45 0.05 -14.88
CA VAL A 359 4.93 -1.12 -15.67
C VAL A 359 4.12 -1.31 -16.95
N ASN A 360 2.81 -1.04 -16.88
CA ASN A 360 1.87 -1.31 -17.96
C ASN A 360 1.61 -0.09 -18.85
N HIS A 361 2.34 1.02 -18.67
CA HIS A 361 2.19 2.26 -19.45
C HIS A 361 0.76 2.78 -19.49
N THR A 362 0.06 2.68 -18.35
CA THR A 362 -1.33 3.15 -18.22
C THR A 362 -1.42 4.61 -17.86
N PHE A 363 -0.35 5.15 -17.25
CA PHE A 363 -0.25 6.55 -16.90
C PHE A 363 0.59 7.31 -17.93
N MET A 364 1.82 6.88 -18.18
CA MET A 364 2.67 7.40 -19.25
C MET A 364 2.47 6.56 -20.52
N THR A 365 1.52 6.99 -21.37
CA THR A 365 1.00 6.17 -22.47
C THR A 365 1.87 6.17 -23.72
N SER A 366 2.76 7.15 -23.88
CA SER A 366 3.69 7.20 -25.02
C SER A 366 4.90 8.08 -24.75
N GLY A 367 5.92 7.98 -25.60
CA GLY A 367 7.14 8.78 -25.50
C GLY A 367 8.06 8.37 -24.34
N TYR A 368 7.86 7.19 -23.76
CA TYR A 368 8.73 6.60 -22.74
C TYR A 368 10.00 5.96 -23.32
N LEU A 369 9.99 5.45 -24.57
CA LEU A 369 11.15 4.81 -25.24
C LEU A 369 11.94 5.78 -26.14
N GLY A 370 13.27 5.81 -26.01
CA GLY A 370 14.18 6.48 -26.96
C GLY A 370 14.75 5.56 -28.05
N SER A 371 15.60 6.12 -28.92
CA SER A 371 16.34 5.37 -29.96
C SER A 371 17.46 4.50 -29.38
N THR A 372 17.82 4.71 -28.12
CA THR A 372 18.72 3.89 -27.33
C THR A 372 18.10 3.65 -25.94
N PRO A 373 18.47 2.56 -25.25
CA PRO A 373 17.96 2.26 -23.90
C PRO A 373 18.24 3.36 -22.86
N GLU A 374 19.32 4.13 -23.01
CA GLU A 374 19.74 5.26 -22.14
C GLU A 374 18.80 6.49 -22.19
N ASN A 375 17.76 6.43 -23.03
CA ASN A 375 16.81 7.51 -23.23
C ASN A 375 15.40 7.16 -22.71
N TYR A 376 15.31 6.14 -21.85
CA TYR A 376 14.06 5.72 -21.24
C TYR A 376 13.63 6.72 -20.15
N VAL A 377 12.35 7.11 -20.14
CA VAL A 377 11.77 7.90 -19.04
C VAL A 377 11.07 6.93 -18.09
N GLN A 378 11.47 6.90 -16.82
CA GLN A 378 10.81 6.08 -15.82
C GLN A 378 9.65 6.86 -15.20
N ALA A 379 8.53 6.19 -14.95
CA ALA A 379 7.37 6.77 -14.29
C ALA A 379 6.87 5.88 -13.16
N SER A 380 6.44 6.52 -12.09
CA SER A 380 5.73 5.89 -10.99
C SER A 380 4.57 6.76 -10.54
N ILE A 381 3.49 6.13 -10.12
CA ILE A 381 2.28 6.78 -9.63
C ILE A 381 1.73 5.97 -8.47
N ASN A 382 1.21 6.64 -7.44
CA ASN A 382 0.54 5.93 -6.36
C ASN A 382 -0.88 5.53 -6.77
N SER A 383 -1.42 4.47 -6.15
CA SER A 383 -2.76 3.96 -6.48
C SER A 383 -3.88 4.98 -6.25
N ALA A 384 -3.65 5.95 -5.37
CA ALA A 384 -4.58 7.04 -5.09
C ALA A 384 -4.58 8.12 -6.19
N GLY A 385 -3.64 8.12 -7.13
CA GLY A 385 -3.51 9.15 -8.15
C GLY A 385 -3.15 10.54 -7.60
N THR A 386 -2.62 10.61 -6.37
CA THR A 386 -2.29 11.88 -5.70
C THR A 386 -0.84 12.30 -5.86
N LEU A 387 0.04 11.37 -6.21
CA LEU A 387 1.47 11.58 -6.39
C LEU A 387 1.97 10.75 -7.58
N ALA A 388 2.67 11.40 -8.50
CA ALA A 388 3.45 10.75 -9.53
C ALA A 388 4.84 11.38 -9.66
N VAL A 389 5.85 10.54 -9.88
CA VAL A 389 7.25 10.93 -10.04
C VAL A 389 7.81 10.29 -11.30
N MET A 390 8.47 11.10 -12.12
CA MET A 390 9.18 10.64 -13.30
C MET A 390 10.64 11.07 -13.26
N TYR A 391 11.53 10.21 -13.74
CA TYR A 391 12.93 10.55 -13.97
C TYR A 391 13.22 10.56 -15.46
N TYR A 392 13.76 11.69 -15.93
CA TYR A 392 14.17 11.90 -17.31
C TYR A 392 15.69 11.89 -17.33
N GLN A 393 16.31 10.91 -17.97
CA GLN A 393 17.76 10.97 -18.24
C GLN A 393 18.08 11.94 -19.38
N ASN A 394 17.12 12.20 -20.28
CA ASN A 394 17.28 13.09 -21.42
C ASN A 394 16.18 14.16 -21.49
N HIS A 395 16.57 15.43 -21.39
CA HIS A 395 15.68 16.59 -21.40
C HIS A 395 14.90 16.80 -22.72
N LEU A 396 15.32 16.17 -23.82
CA LEU A 396 14.63 16.25 -25.11
C LEU A 396 13.43 15.30 -25.21
N ARG A 397 13.20 14.48 -24.18
CA ARG A 397 12.06 13.56 -24.13
C ARG A 397 10.78 14.33 -23.84
N ASN A 398 9.71 13.97 -24.55
CA ASN A 398 8.40 14.58 -24.41
C ASN A 398 7.29 13.51 -24.30
N PRO A 399 7.29 12.72 -23.20
CA PRO A 399 6.29 11.68 -22.97
C PRO A 399 4.90 12.27 -22.77
N THR A 400 3.89 11.46 -23.07
CA THR A 400 2.48 11.82 -22.90
C THR A 400 1.90 11.06 -21.72
N PHE A 401 1.21 11.79 -20.84
CA PHE A 401 0.59 11.30 -19.62
C PHE A 401 -0.93 11.39 -19.73
N ASP A 402 -1.62 10.32 -19.33
CA ASP A 402 -3.06 10.31 -19.13
C ASP A 402 -3.39 10.95 -17.77
N MET A 403 -3.82 12.21 -17.82
CA MET A 403 -4.12 13.00 -16.61
C MET A 403 -5.35 12.49 -15.87
N SER A 404 -6.18 11.63 -16.49
CA SER A 404 -7.32 10.98 -15.81
C SER A 404 -6.90 9.96 -14.76
N LYS A 405 -5.62 9.57 -14.72
CA LYS A 405 -5.05 8.76 -13.64
C LYS A 405 -4.77 9.56 -12.36
N MET A 406 -4.81 10.88 -12.43
CA MET A 406 -4.61 11.75 -11.28
C MET A 406 -5.97 12.05 -10.61
N ALA A 407 -6.02 12.05 -9.28
CA ALA A 407 -7.27 12.17 -8.52
C ALA A 407 -7.93 13.56 -8.59
N GLY A 408 -7.15 14.60 -8.86
CA GLY A 408 -7.61 15.98 -8.87
C GLY A 408 -6.65 16.91 -9.59
N PRO A 409 -6.90 18.23 -9.60
CA PRO A 409 -6.03 19.20 -10.26
C PRO A 409 -4.56 19.02 -9.86
N VAL A 410 -3.70 18.97 -10.88
CA VAL A 410 -2.31 18.51 -10.74
C VAL A 410 -1.36 19.69 -10.72
N THR A 411 -0.73 19.91 -9.58
CA THR A 411 0.44 20.77 -9.48
C THR A 411 1.64 20.05 -10.07
N ALA A 412 2.27 20.64 -11.08
CA ALA A 412 3.44 20.06 -11.74
C ALA A 412 4.68 20.93 -11.56
N ARG A 413 5.80 20.30 -11.17
CA ARG A 413 7.08 20.97 -10.93
C ARG A 413 8.23 20.14 -11.50
N TRP A 414 9.19 20.82 -12.11
CA TRP A 414 10.50 20.25 -12.41
C TRP A 414 11.38 20.34 -11.17
N TYR A 415 12.18 19.33 -10.92
CA TYR A 415 13.24 19.32 -9.92
C TYR A 415 14.56 19.02 -10.63
N ASP A 416 15.54 19.91 -10.41
CA ASP A 416 16.89 19.77 -10.92
C ASP A 416 17.70 18.92 -9.92
N PRO A 417 18.04 17.66 -10.28
CA PRO A 417 18.71 16.76 -9.36
C PRO A 417 20.20 17.11 -9.14
N SER A 418 20.77 18.03 -9.93
CA SER A 418 22.17 18.45 -9.84
C SER A 418 22.42 19.58 -8.82
N ASN A 419 21.38 20.32 -8.43
CA ASN A 419 21.50 21.38 -7.42
C ASN A 419 20.36 21.40 -6.39
N GLY A 420 19.37 20.53 -6.55
CA GLY A 420 18.26 20.35 -5.63
C GLY A 420 17.19 21.45 -5.65
N THR A 421 16.99 22.10 -6.81
CA THR A 421 16.04 23.22 -6.95
C THR A 421 14.77 22.83 -7.69
N TYR A 422 13.64 23.44 -7.32
CA TYR A 422 12.35 23.27 -8.00
C TYR A 422 12.07 24.42 -8.98
N THR A 423 11.50 24.10 -10.14
CA THR A 423 10.97 25.05 -11.11
C THR A 423 9.50 24.75 -11.38
N ALA A 424 8.62 25.73 -11.17
CA ALA A 424 7.20 25.58 -11.44
C ALA A 424 6.91 25.46 -12.95
N ILE A 425 5.96 24.61 -13.34
CA ILE A 425 5.53 24.49 -14.73
C ILE A 425 4.38 25.46 -15.01
N SER A 426 4.57 26.33 -15.99
CA SER A 426 3.56 27.33 -16.38
C SER A 426 2.23 26.69 -16.76
N GLY A 427 1.14 27.23 -16.23
CA GLY A 427 -0.23 26.73 -16.38
C GLY A 427 -0.66 25.71 -15.32
N SER A 428 0.22 25.36 -14.38
CA SER A 428 -0.11 24.56 -13.20
C SER A 428 -1.02 25.35 -12.24
N PRO A 429 -2.01 24.74 -11.56
CA PRO A 429 -2.37 23.32 -11.64
C PRO A 429 -3.13 22.97 -12.93
N PHE A 430 -2.89 21.78 -13.46
CA PHE A 430 -3.55 21.25 -14.66
C PHE A 430 -4.80 20.45 -14.31
N ALA A 431 -5.78 20.42 -15.21
CA ALA A 431 -6.93 19.53 -15.05
C ALA A 431 -6.49 18.05 -15.05
N ASN A 432 -7.17 17.21 -14.26
CA ASN A 432 -6.98 15.75 -14.24
C ASN A 432 -7.78 15.04 -15.33
N SER A 433 -7.81 15.60 -16.53
CA SER A 433 -8.53 15.01 -17.66
C SER A 433 -7.75 15.17 -18.96
N GLY A 434 -8.01 14.26 -19.89
CA GLY A 434 -7.30 14.19 -21.15
C GLY A 434 -5.83 13.82 -20.99
N THR A 435 -5.04 14.15 -22.00
CA THR A 435 -3.62 13.83 -22.05
C THR A 435 -2.77 15.09 -21.93
N ARG A 436 -1.59 14.97 -21.32
CA ARG A 436 -0.64 16.08 -21.20
C ARG A 436 0.78 15.65 -21.50
N GLN A 437 1.55 16.57 -22.04
CA GLN A 437 2.98 16.40 -22.29
C GLN A 437 3.76 17.35 -21.39
N PHE A 438 4.87 16.88 -20.85
CA PHE A 438 5.77 17.66 -20.02
C PHE A 438 7.19 17.49 -20.56
N MET A 439 7.78 18.61 -20.98
CA MET A 439 9.14 18.69 -21.48
C MET A 439 10.00 19.52 -20.51
N PRO A 440 11.17 19.02 -20.10
CA PRO A 440 12.10 19.79 -19.29
C PRO A 440 12.52 21.11 -19.95
N PRO A 441 12.85 22.16 -19.18
CA PRO A 441 13.05 23.50 -19.71
C PRO A 441 14.36 23.68 -20.48
N SER A 442 15.42 22.97 -20.10
CA SER A 442 16.78 23.09 -20.64
C SER A 442 17.67 21.93 -20.17
N LEU A 443 18.98 22.01 -20.44
CA LEU A 443 19.97 21.31 -19.62
C LEU A 443 19.86 21.78 -18.16
N ASN A 444 20.20 20.90 -17.22
CA ASN A 444 20.21 21.21 -15.79
C ASN A 444 21.40 22.10 -15.40
N TYR A 445 21.51 22.45 -14.11
CA TYR A 445 22.52 23.39 -13.61
C TYR A 445 23.97 22.98 -13.91
N GLU A 446 24.28 21.69 -13.91
CA GLU A 446 25.60 21.16 -14.27
C GLU A 446 25.81 21.00 -15.79
N GLY A 447 24.82 21.36 -16.62
CA GLY A 447 24.89 21.20 -18.07
C GLY A 447 24.57 19.78 -18.55
N GLN A 448 24.00 18.94 -17.68
CA GLN A 448 23.57 17.59 -18.00
C GLN A 448 22.09 17.53 -18.40
N THR A 449 21.66 16.39 -18.90
CA THR A 449 20.35 16.25 -19.53
C THR A 449 19.24 15.78 -18.60
N ASP A 450 19.52 15.47 -17.33
CA ASP A 450 18.54 14.84 -16.46
C ASP A 450 17.71 15.77 -15.59
N TRP A 451 16.45 15.38 -15.39
CA TRP A 451 15.42 16.09 -14.63
C TRP A 451 14.49 15.13 -13.93
N VAL A 452 13.92 15.56 -12.80
CA VAL A 452 12.82 14.86 -12.13
C VAL A 452 11.54 15.67 -12.32
N LEU A 453 10.45 15.03 -12.75
CA LEU A 453 9.12 15.63 -12.79
C LEU A 453 8.32 15.15 -11.58
N LEU A 454 7.81 16.11 -10.80
CA LEU A 454 6.91 15.85 -9.69
C LEU A 454 5.51 16.35 -10.04
N LEU A 455 4.55 15.43 -9.99
CA LEU A 455 3.13 15.72 -10.14
C LEU A 455 2.42 15.38 -8.84
N GLU A 456 1.76 16.37 -8.26
CA GLU A 456 1.01 16.21 -7.03
C GLU A 456 -0.38 16.76 -7.23
N THR A 457 -1.37 16.00 -6.81
CA THR A 457 -2.67 16.60 -6.50
C THR A 457 -2.52 17.21 -5.13
N THR A 458 -2.96 18.43 -4.93
CA THR A 458 -3.28 18.84 -3.56
C THR A 458 -4.35 17.86 -3.09
N PRO A 459 -4.15 17.12 -1.99
CA PRO A 459 -5.30 16.53 -1.31
C PRO A 459 -6.27 17.67 -1.12
N GLU A 460 -7.51 17.52 -1.57
CA GLU A 460 -8.54 18.31 -0.92
C GLU A 460 -8.38 17.97 0.57
N ASN A 461 -8.02 18.96 1.39
CA ASN A 461 -7.74 18.78 2.82
C ASN A 461 -9.05 18.50 3.56
N ASN A 462 -9.67 17.37 3.22
CA ASN A 462 -11.04 16.97 3.50
C ASN A 462 -11.23 16.40 4.91
N ASP A 463 -10.13 16.24 5.66
CA ASP A 463 -10.12 15.72 7.05
C ASP A 463 -9.61 16.72 8.11
N ASN A 464 -9.13 17.91 7.71
CA ASN A 464 -8.61 18.88 8.69
C ASN A 464 -9.74 19.82 9.12
N PRO A 465 -10.13 19.87 10.42
CA PRO A 465 -11.17 20.78 10.88
C PRO A 465 -10.79 22.22 10.56
N ILE A 466 -11.78 23.06 10.22
CA ILE A 466 -11.53 24.48 9.99
C ILE A 466 -10.81 25.07 11.21
N ALA A 467 -9.68 25.72 10.97
CA ALA A 467 -8.92 26.37 12.03
C ALA A 467 -8.30 27.68 11.53
N TYR A 468 -8.37 28.70 12.38
CA TYR A 468 -7.65 29.96 12.20
C TYR A 468 -6.13 29.73 12.34
N VAL A 469 -5.35 30.29 11.43
CA VAL A 469 -3.89 30.13 11.40
C VAL A 469 -3.20 31.40 11.87
N GLN A 470 -3.39 32.52 11.17
CA GLN A 470 -2.72 33.81 11.46
C GLN A 470 -3.41 34.97 10.72
N ASN A 471 -2.97 36.20 11.00
CA ASN A 471 -3.35 37.39 10.22
C ASN A 471 -2.17 38.33 9.97
N SER A 472 -2.33 39.22 8.98
CA SER A 472 -1.47 40.37 8.75
C SER A 472 -2.32 41.55 8.30
N GLU A 473 -2.05 42.74 8.82
CA GLU A 473 -2.90 43.91 8.62
C GLU A 473 -2.13 45.23 8.64
N GLN A 474 -2.68 46.22 7.94
CA GLN A 474 -2.13 47.57 7.82
C GLN A 474 -3.26 48.58 7.66
N ALA A 475 -3.06 49.76 8.23
CA ALA A 475 -3.85 50.95 7.92
C ALA A 475 -2.94 52.12 7.55
N VAL A 476 -3.37 52.96 6.62
CA VAL A 476 -2.63 54.16 6.21
C VAL A 476 -3.59 55.26 5.72
N THR A 477 -3.22 56.51 5.99
CA THR A 477 -3.78 57.68 5.32
C THR A 477 -2.68 58.30 4.49
N ALA A 478 -2.73 58.08 3.17
CA ALA A 478 -1.73 58.55 2.24
C ALA A 478 -2.30 58.65 0.81
N ASN A 479 -1.73 59.52 -0.01
CA ASN A 479 -2.04 59.63 -1.43
C ASN A 479 -1.38 58.51 -2.25
N THR A 480 -1.96 57.32 -2.20
CA THR A 480 -1.52 56.12 -2.93
C THR A 480 -2.71 55.47 -3.64
N ASP A 481 -2.41 54.66 -4.66
CA ASP A 481 -3.37 53.81 -5.37
C ASP A 481 -3.41 52.39 -4.81
N SER A 482 -2.74 52.12 -3.69
CA SER A 482 -2.61 50.78 -3.12
C SER A 482 -2.34 50.82 -1.61
N ILE A 483 -2.61 49.68 -0.98
CA ILE A 483 -2.20 49.37 0.40
C ILE A 483 -1.75 47.90 0.47
N SER A 484 -0.67 47.64 1.21
CA SER A 484 -0.12 46.30 1.42
C SER A 484 -0.04 45.96 2.90
N THR A 485 -0.24 44.68 3.24
CA THR A 485 0.08 44.15 4.57
C THR A 485 1.60 44.16 4.81
N PRO A 486 2.07 44.10 6.07
CA PRO A 486 3.39 43.57 6.36
C PRO A 486 3.50 42.10 5.94
N SER A 487 4.72 41.55 5.90
CA SER A 487 4.90 40.12 5.72
C SER A 487 4.26 39.35 6.88
N PHE A 488 3.59 38.24 6.57
CA PHE A 488 3.06 37.34 7.60
C PHE A 488 4.19 36.78 8.47
N VAL A 489 3.90 36.54 9.76
CA VAL A 489 4.88 36.03 10.74
C VAL A 489 5.45 34.68 10.31
N THR A 490 4.57 33.83 9.77
CA THR A 490 4.96 32.59 9.08
C THR A 490 4.46 32.65 7.65
N ASN A 491 5.17 32.04 6.70
CA ASN A 491 4.67 32.00 5.32
C ASN A 491 3.33 31.24 5.29
N PRO A 492 2.26 31.80 4.69
CA PRO A 492 0.98 31.13 4.55
C PRO A 492 1.14 29.75 3.89
N VAL A 493 0.36 28.78 4.33
CA VAL A 493 0.49 27.38 3.92
C VAL A 493 -0.24 27.19 2.59
N ALA A 494 0.39 26.43 1.67
CA ALA A 494 -0.24 26.09 0.40
C ALA A 494 -1.54 25.29 0.65
N GLY A 495 -2.60 25.61 -0.08
CA GLY A 495 -3.91 24.98 0.08
C GLY A 495 -4.87 25.69 1.04
N ASN A 496 -4.39 26.57 1.93
CA ASN A 496 -5.23 27.31 2.86
C ASN A 496 -6.14 28.36 2.17
N LEU A 497 -7.11 28.89 2.93
CA LEU A 497 -7.91 30.05 2.58
C LEU A 497 -7.25 31.33 3.14
N MET A 498 -7.14 32.37 2.33
CA MET A 498 -6.90 33.74 2.78
C MET A 498 -8.16 34.58 2.59
N VAL A 499 -8.57 35.33 3.61
CA VAL A 499 -9.70 36.27 3.56
C VAL A 499 -9.22 37.66 3.98
N CYS A 500 -9.38 38.64 3.10
CA CYS A 500 -8.95 40.02 3.29
C CYS A 500 -10.14 40.97 3.35
N ALA A 501 -10.28 41.68 4.47
CA ALA A 501 -11.24 42.78 4.63
C ALA A 501 -10.54 44.11 4.34
N ILE A 502 -11.14 44.92 3.46
CA ILE A 502 -10.56 46.17 2.97
C ILE A 502 -11.57 47.30 3.21
N ALA A 503 -11.17 48.29 4.00
CA ALA A 503 -11.96 49.48 4.31
C ALA A 503 -11.25 50.72 3.80
N TYR A 504 -11.97 51.66 3.17
CA TYR A 504 -11.34 52.83 2.54
C TYR A 504 -12.31 54.01 2.40
N ASN A 505 -11.76 55.21 2.33
CA ASN A 505 -12.50 56.46 2.08
C ASN A 505 -12.28 56.91 0.63
N SER A 506 -13.00 56.25 -0.29
CA SER A 506 -13.08 56.59 -1.70
C SER A 506 -14.36 56.04 -2.32
N THR A 507 -14.94 56.76 -3.28
CA THR A 507 -16.06 56.26 -4.09
C THR A 507 -15.62 55.26 -5.15
N SER A 508 -14.32 55.15 -5.43
CA SER A 508 -13.77 54.17 -6.37
C SER A 508 -13.42 52.88 -5.64
N PRO A 509 -14.02 51.73 -6.00
CA PRO A 509 -13.79 50.47 -5.31
C PRO A 509 -12.40 49.89 -5.57
N VAL A 510 -12.03 48.87 -4.80
CA VAL A 510 -10.81 48.08 -5.02
C VAL A 510 -10.88 47.44 -6.40
N SER A 511 -9.84 47.63 -7.21
CA SER A 511 -9.75 47.10 -8.58
C SER A 511 -9.20 45.68 -8.61
N ALA A 512 -8.23 45.35 -7.75
CA ALA A 512 -7.64 44.03 -7.64
C ALA A 512 -7.02 43.81 -6.26
N VAL A 513 -6.93 42.55 -5.85
CA VAL A 513 -6.14 42.10 -4.72
C VAL A 513 -5.24 40.95 -5.16
N SER A 514 -3.95 41.07 -4.86
CA SER A 514 -2.90 40.12 -5.26
C SER A 514 -1.87 39.96 -4.14
N ASP A 515 -0.99 38.96 -4.25
CA ASP A 515 0.13 38.79 -3.32
C ASP A 515 1.46 38.46 -4.00
N THR A 516 2.54 38.46 -3.21
CA THR A 516 3.90 38.18 -3.67
C THR A 516 4.14 36.73 -4.11
N ALA A 517 3.23 35.81 -3.80
CA ALA A 517 3.25 34.43 -4.29
C ALA A 517 2.51 34.26 -5.63
N GLY A 518 1.93 35.34 -6.18
CA GLY A 518 1.26 35.34 -7.47
C GLY A 518 -0.21 34.92 -7.41
N ASN A 519 -0.83 34.84 -6.22
CA ASN A 519 -2.25 34.55 -6.15
C ASN A 519 -3.09 35.76 -6.60
N SER A 520 -4.25 35.47 -7.21
CA SER A 520 -5.29 36.44 -7.53
C SER A 520 -6.54 36.16 -6.71
N TYR A 521 -7.04 37.18 -6.01
CA TYR A 521 -8.17 37.06 -5.08
C TYR A 521 -9.49 37.38 -5.78
N THR A 522 -10.58 36.82 -5.25
CA THR A 522 -11.96 37.05 -5.71
C THR A 522 -12.70 37.91 -4.69
N LYS A 523 -13.46 38.90 -5.15
CA LYS A 523 -14.34 39.71 -4.28
C LYS A 523 -15.52 38.85 -3.83
N ALA A 524 -15.68 38.67 -2.52
CA ALA A 524 -16.83 37.97 -1.94
C ALA A 524 -18.03 38.91 -1.78
N VAL A 525 -17.82 40.10 -1.21
CA VAL A 525 -18.88 41.08 -0.96
C VAL A 525 -18.34 42.51 -0.96
N GLY A 526 -19.21 43.46 -1.32
CA GLY A 526 -18.95 44.90 -1.28
C GLY A 526 -18.72 45.53 -2.65
N PRO A 527 -18.54 46.87 -2.70
CA PRO A 527 -18.49 47.76 -1.54
C PRO A 527 -19.85 47.87 -0.85
N VAL A 528 -19.85 47.71 0.47
CA VAL A 528 -21.05 48.00 1.28
C VAL A 528 -21.22 49.51 1.33
N GLY A 529 -22.30 50.02 0.75
CA GLY A 529 -22.55 51.46 0.64
C GLY A 529 -23.24 52.04 1.87
N THR A 530 -23.02 53.33 2.13
CA THR A 530 -23.71 54.11 3.18
C THR A 530 -24.16 55.48 2.70
N SER A 531 -25.02 56.08 3.53
CA SER A 531 -25.34 57.50 3.57
C SER A 531 -24.85 58.08 4.88
N GLY A 532 -24.46 59.36 4.97
CA GLY A 532 -24.10 60.01 6.24
C GLY A 532 -22.61 60.24 6.43
N ALA A 533 -22.08 59.98 7.63
CA ALA A 533 -20.68 60.15 7.99
C ALA A 533 -19.73 59.17 7.28
N LEU A 534 -20.22 57.99 6.88
CA LEU A 534 -19.48 57.06 6.01
C LEU A 534 -19.78 57.32 4.52
N ALA A 535 -20.48 58.41 4.14
CA ALA A 535 -20.67 58.72 2.72
C ALA A 535 -19.31 58.92 2.03
N GLY A 536 -19.06 58.12 0.99
CA GLY A 536 -17.76 58.07 0.31
C GLY A 536 -16.81 56.99 0.84
N TRP A 537 -17.22 56.19 1.82
CA TRP A 537 -16.48 55.02 2.30
C TRP A 537 -16.97 53.71 1.66
N GLY A 538 -16.08 52.75 1.56
CA GLY A 538 -16.39 51.38 1.13
C GLY A 538 -15.75 50.34 2.05
N LEU A 539 -16.50 49.26 2.27
CA LEU A 539 -16.02 48.04 2.91
C LEU A 539 -16.20 46.86 1.93
N GLU A 540 -15.14 46.12 1.68
CA GLU A 540 -15.12 44.94 0.82
C GLU A 540 -14.44 43.75 1.51
N ILE A 541 -14.90 42.53 1.20
CA ILE A 541 -14.20 41.29 1.56
C ILE A 541 -13.76 40.59 0.28
N TRP A 542 -12.49 40.22 0.22
CA TRP A 542 -11.86 39.46 -0.85
C TRP A 542 -11.29 38.17 -0.28
N TYR A 543 -11.19 37.12 -1.09
CA TYR A 543 -10.63 35.86 -0.63
C TYR A 543 -9.86 35.12 -1.73
N LYS A 544 -8.99 34.22 -1.29
CA LYS A 544 -8.32 33.22 -2.12
C LYS A 544 -8.33 31.89 -1.40
N ASN A 545 -9.08 30.93 -1.93
CA ASN A 545 -8.98 29.52 -1.53
C ASN A 545 -7.86 28.82 -2.33
N ASN A 546 -7.35 27.71 -1.78
CA ASN A 546 -6.24 26.95 -2.35
C ASN A 546 -5.03 27.85 -2.65
N LEU A 547 -4.51 28.51 -1.62
CA LEU A 547 -3.36 29.41 -1.71
C LEU A 547 -2.14 28.70 -2.30
N VAL A 548 -1.41 29.42 -3.16
CA VAL A 548 -0.01 29.11 -3.46
C VAL A 548 0.85 29.81 -2.40
N SER A 549 1.71 29.06 -1.72
CA SER A 549 2.63 29.61 -0.70
C SER A 549 3.85 30.29 -1.34
N GLY A 550 4.47 31.22 -0.62
CA GLY A 550 5.70 31.90 -1.02
C GLY A 550 6.41 32.54 0.17
N SER A 551 7.70 32.84 0.01
CA SER A 551 8.50 33.54 1.03
C SER A 551 8.16 35.03 1.10
N SER A 552 8.19 35.62 2.30
CA SER A 552 7.92 37.05 2.50
C SER A 552 6.55 37.45 1.94
N PHE A 553 5.54 36.64 2.27
CA PHE A 553 4.19 36.76 1.75
C PHE A 553 3.56 38.11 2.14
N VAL A 554 3.19 38.93 1.15
CA VAL A 554 2.57 40.24 1.33
C VAL A 554 1.36 40.32 0.41
N THR A 555 0.21 40.76 0.94
CA THR A 555 -1.01 40.94 0.17
C THR A 555 -1.26 42.43 -0.07
N THR A 556 -1.59 42.80 -1.30
CA THR A 556 -1.78 44.17 -1.77
C THR A 556 -3.17 44.34 -2.36
N ALA A 557 -3.89 45.35 -1.89
CA ALA A 557 -5.11 45.85 -2.54
C ALA A 557 -4.79 47.09 -3.37
N THR A 558 -5.27 47.13 -4.61
CA THR A 558 -5.03 48.19 -5.59
C THR A 558 -6.34 48.89 -5.95
N PHE A 559 -6.27 50.18 -6.23
CA PHE A 559 -7.38 51.05 -6.60
C PHE A 559 -7.18 51.60 -8.03
N PRO A 560 -8.24 52.07 -8.71
CA PRO A 560 -8.14 52.60 -10.07
C PRO A 560 -7.23 53.82 -10.23
N SER A 561 -7.06 54.61 -9.17
CA SER A 561 -6.22 55.80 -9.14
C SER A 561 -5.81 56.13 -7.70
N ALA A 562 -4.71 56.84 -7.53
CA ALA A 562 -4.29 57.32 -6.23
C ALA A 562 -5.30 58.33 -5.64
N PHE A 563 -5.52 58.25 -4.33
CA PHE A 563 -6.34 59.22 -3.60
C PHE A 563 -5.77 59.45 -2.20
N ASP A 564 -5.85 60.70 -1.74
CA ASP A 564 -5.48 61.09 -0.39
C ASP A 564 -6.62 60.78 0.57
N GLY A 565 -6.53 59.62 1.22
CA GLY A 565 -7.59 59.11 2.07
C GLY A 565 -7.22 57.83 2.79
N TYR A 566 -8.03 57.50 3.79
CA TYR A 566 -7.87 56.32 4.63
C TYR A 566 -8.01 55.02 3.81
N LYS A 567 -7.14 54.06 4.09
CA LYS A 567 -7.13 52.70 3.54
C LYS A 567 -6.74 51.74 4.66
N ARG A 568 -7.40 50.60 4.75
CA ARG A 568 -7.04 49.48 5.61
C ARG A 568 -7.17 48.17 4.85
N ILE A 569 -6.23 47.26 5.09
CA ILE A 569 -6.29 45.87 4.68
C ILE A 569 -6.03 44.98 5.91
N SER A 570 -6.88 43.98 6.14
CA SER A 570 -6.70 42.98 7.18
C SER A 570 -6.96 41.60 6.60
N CYS A 571 -5.90 40.79 6.45
CA CYS A 571 -5.92 39.48 5.81
C CYS A 571 -5.72 38.36 6.84
N HIS A 572 -6.59 37.35 6.81
CA HIS A 572 -6.68 36.27 7.78
C HIS A 572 -6.62 34.91 7.07
N GLU A 573 -5.77 34.02 7.58
CA GLU A 573 -5.53 32.70 7.02
C GLU A 573 -6.29 31.62 7.82
N TYR A 574 -6.94 30.70 7.09
CA TYR A 574 -7.66 29.56 7.64
C TYR A 574 -7.28 28.27 6.91
N SER A 575 -7.18 27.18 7.66
CA SER A 575 -7.07 25.81 7.14
C SER A 575 -8.44 25.11 7.12
N GLY A 576 -8.55 23.96 6.45
CA GLY A 576 -9.76 23.11 6.45
C GLY A 576 -10.92 23.60 5.57
N ILE A 577 -10.67 24.54 4.66
CA ILE A 577 -11.67 25.11 3.74
C ILE A 577 -11.61 24.41 2.38
N ALA A 578 -12.76 24.26 1.71
CA ALA A 578 -12.84 23.64 0.39
C ALA A 578 -11.89 24.30 -0.64
N ALA A 579 -11.12 23.47 -1.36
CA ALA A 579 -10.14 23.94 -2.34
C ALA A 579 -10.77 24.56 -3.60
N SER A 580 -12.06 24.29 -3.86
CA SER A 580 -12.86 24.89 -4.93
C SER A 580 -14.27 25.23 -4.41
N ASN A 581 -14.96 26.19 -5.03
CA ASN A 581 -16.31 26.63 -4.64
C ASN A 581 -16.48 26.92 -3.13
N ALA A 582 -15.44 27.46 -2.50
CA ALA A 582 -15.36 27.65 -1.05
C ALA A 582 -16.39 28.63 -0.50
N LEU A 583 -16.67 29.72 -1.23
CA LEU A 583 -17.62 30.74 -0.80
C LEU A 583 -19.05 30.16 -0.85
N ASP A 584 -19.77 30.28 0.26
CA ASP A 584 -21.15 29.79 0.36
C ASP A 584 -22.16 30.94 0.31
N GLN A 585 -22.31 31.69 1.39
CA GLN A 585 -23.22 32.83 1.47
C GLN A 585 -22.49 34.15 1.67
N VAL A 586 -23.09 35.23 1.16
CA VAL A 586 -22.57 36.59 1.33
C VAL A 586 -23.70 37.58 1.59
N ILE A 587 -23.45 38.54 2.47
CA ILE A 587 -24.36 39.65 2.72
C ILE A 587 -23.58 40.86 3.25
N GLY A 588 -24.05 42.06 2.97
CA GLY A 588 -23.51 43.30 3.54
C GLY A 588 -24.64 44.27 3.82
N ASP A 589 -24.50 45.05 4.88
CA ASP A 589 -25.51 46.02 5.30
C ASP A 589 -24.88 47.21 6.04
N SER A 590 -25.63 48.29 6.17
CA SER A 590 -25.19 49.49 6.87
C SER A 590 -26.33 50.15 7.63
N GLY A 591 -25.98 50.92 8.67
CA GLY A 591 -27.00 51.51 9.54
C GLY A 591 -26.45 52.44 10.61
N TYR A 592 -27.32 52.75 11.58
CA TYR A 592 -27.03 53.65 12.70
C TYR A 592 -27.42 53.02 14.03
N GLY A 593 -26.75 53.45 15.11
CA GLY A 593 -27.11 53.12 16.49
C GLY A 593 -26.11 52.20 17.16
N ALA A 594 -26.40 51.78 18.40
CA ALA A 594 -25.46 51.05 19.26
C ALA A 594 -25.34 49.54 18.95
N THR A 595 -25.94 49.07 17.85
CA THR A 595 -25.87 47.66 17.43
C THR A 595 -25.87 47.60 15.91
N GLY A 596 -24.81 47.02 15.34
CA GLY A 596 -24.76 46.61 13.95
C GLY A 596 -25.18 45.16 13.81
N SER A 597 -25.97 44.84 12.78
CA SER A 597 -26.40 43.48 12.49
C SER A 597 -26.50 43.26 10.99
N VAL A 598 -26.10 42.07 10.54
CA VAL A 598 -26.22 41.63 9.15
C VAL A 598 -26.60 40.15 9.10
N GLY A 599 -27.46 39.77 8.16
CA GLY A 599 -28.05 38.42 8.06
C GLY A 599 -29.53 38.36 8.45
N PRO A 600 -30.14 37.16 8.55
CA PRO A 600 -29.47 35.86 8.48
C PRO A 600 -29.04 35.45 7.06
N VAL A 601 -28.00 34.62 6.98
CA VAL A 601 -27.70 33.79 5.80
C VAL A 601 -27.76 32.32 6.21
N THR A 602 -28.22 31.47 5.28
CA THR A 602 -28.37 30.03 5.52
C THR A 602 -27.17 29.29 4.97
N THR A 603 -26.32 28.73 5.85
CA THR A 603 -25.19 27.89 5.40
C THR A 603 -25.70 26.62 4.74
N THR A 604 -25.06 26.19 3.65
CA THR A 604 -25.52 25.03 2.87
C THR A 604 -24.91 23.71 3.33
N GLN A 605 -23.86 23.75 4.16
CA GLN A 605 -23.20 22.58 4.73
C GLN A 605 -23.02 22.68 6.25
N ASP A 606 -22.79 21.53 6.87
CA ASP A 606 -22.29 21.45 8.24
C ASP A 606 -20.84 21.94 8.30
N LYS A 607 -20.36 22.31 9.49
CA LYS A 607 -18.94 22.62 9.75
C LYS A 607 -18.38 23.87 9.04
N GLU A 608 -19.20 24.84 8.61
CA GLU A 608 -18.74 26.03 7.89
C GLU A 608 -17.99 27.09 8.74
N LEU A 609 -17.17 27.90 8.05
CA LEU A 609 -16.56 29.13 8.58
C LEU A 609 -17.47 30.32 8.31
N LEU A 610 -17.74 31.11 9.34
CA LEU A 610 -18.44 32.39 9.30
C LEU A 610 -17.40 33.48 9.51
N PHE A 611 -17.27 34.43 8.59
CA PHE A 611 -16.31 35.54 8.68
C PHE A 611 -17.03 36.88 8.52
N MET A 612 -16.80 37.80 9.46
CA MET A 612 -17.39 39.13 9.44
C MET A 612 -16.35 40.25 9.50
N ALA A 613 -16.63 41.33 8.79
CA ALA A 613 -15.92 42.59 8.87
C ALA A 613 -16.92 43.72 9.14
N GLY A 614 -16.62 44.59 10.10
CA GLY A 614 -17.32 45.84 10.36
C GLY A 614 -16.42 47.02 10.06
N ALA A 615 -17.02 48.19 9.84
CA ALA A 615 -16.40 49.51 9.82
C ALA A 615 -17.31 50.52 10.55
N VAL A 616 -16.73 51.42 11.35
CA VAL A 616 -17.50 52.42 12.12
C VAL A 616 -17.01 53.85 11.84
N ALA A 617 -17.92 54.82 11.83
CA ALA A 617 -17.55 56.22 11.61
C ALA A 617 -16.71 56.81 12.76
N SER A 618 -17.01 56.39 13.99
CA SER A 618 -16.25 56.77 15.19
C SER A 618 -16.50 55.77 16.32
N GLY A 619 -15.65 55.84 17.35
CA GLY A 619 -15.79 55.01 18.54
C GLY A 619 -15.12 53.65 18.40
N SER A 620 -15.55 52.65 19.17
CA SER A 620 -15.09 51.26 19.09
C SER A 620 -16.21 50.30 18.76
N SER A 621 -15.85 49.18 18.12
CA SER A 621 -16.76 48.08 17.84
C SER A 621 -16.19 46.77 18.40
N ALA A 622 -17.06 45.92 18.91
CA ALA A 622 -16.74 44.55 19.30
C ALA A 622 -17.74 43.59 18.65
N ALA A 623 -17.26 42.43 18.22
CA ALA A 623 -18.11 41.38 17.67
C ALA A 623 -19.13 40.91 18.72
N GLY A 624 -20.32 40.58 18.25
CA GLY A 624 -21.39 40.04 19.08
C GLY A 624 -21.13 38.61 19.54
N SER A 625 -21.99 38.13 20.44
CA SER A 625 -21.85 36.83 21.08
C SER A 625 -21.76 35.68 20.07
N GLY A 626 -20.77 34.79 20.26
CA GLY A 626 -20.56 33.60 19.44
C GLY A 626 -19.47 33.77 18.36
N PHE A 627 -19.03 34.99 18.08
CA PHE A 627 -17.87 35.26 17.23
C PHE A 627 -16.60 35.46 18.07
N THR A 628 -15.47 35.05 17.51
CA THR A 628 -14.12 35.28 18.04
C THR A 628 -13.57 36.56 17.42
N GLN A 629 -13.30 37.58 18.23
CA GLN A 629 -12.67 38.80 17.75
C GLN A 629 -11.22 38.51 17.29
N ARG A 630 -10.89 38.86 16.05
CA ARG A 630 -9.53 38.72 15.49
C ARG A 630 -8.77 40.02 15.37
N SER A 631 -9.45 41.13 15.06
CA SER A 631 -8.80 42.45 14.96
C SER A 631 -9.74 43.56 15.40
N THR A 632 -9.16 44.57 16.05
CA THR A 632 -9.80 45.86 16.37
C THR A 632 -9.03 47.04 15.77
N LEU A 633 -8.24 46.81 14.72
CA LEU A 633 -7.39 47.84 14.13
C LEU A 633 -8.24 49.02 13.63
N ASP A 634 -7.86 50.22 14.07
CA ASP A 634 -8.58 51.48 13.87
C ASP A 634 -10.05 51.44 14.31
N ASN A 635 -10.32 50.64 15.34
CA ASN A 635 -11.61 50.49 15.98
C ASN A 635 -12.70 49.74 15.20
N ASP A 636 -12.40 49.28 13.99
CA ASP A 636 -13.33 48.37 13.33
C ASP A 636 -13.15 46.92 13.75
N THR A 637 -14.12 46.08 13.41
CA THR A 637 -14.18 44.69 13.87
C THR A 637 -13.88 43.72 12.74
N ILE A 638 -12.92 42.82 12.94
CA ILE A 638 -12.84 41.55 12.19
C ILE A 638 -13.06 40.40 13.17
N ALA A 639 -13.95 39.47 12.82
CA ALA A 639 -14.24 38.32 13.67
C ALA A 639 -14.72 37.12 12.86
N ASP A 640 -14.60 35.94 13.45
CA ASP A 640 -14.99 34.67 12.84
C ASP A 640 -15.73 33.74 13.81
N ARG A 641 -16.40 32.74 13.26
CA ARG A 641 -17.03 31.65 14.00
C ARG A 641 -17.00 30.38 13.16
N ILE A 642 -16.76 29.24 13.78
CA ILE A 642 -16.93 27.93 13.12
C ILE A 642 -18.22 27.32 13.67
N VAL A 643 -19.11 26.86 12.78
CA VAL A 643 -20.41 26.29 13.16
C VAL A 643 -20.44 24.81 12.86
N SER A 644 -21.04 24.00 13.72
CA SER A 644 -21.05 22.54 13.54
C SER A 644 -22.18 22.02 12.64
N THR A 645 -23.20 22.83 12.37
CA THR A 645 -24.43 22.43 11.64
C THR A 645 -24.86 23.49 10.65
N ALA A 646 -25.39 23.06 9.50
CA ALA A 646 -26.05 23.93 8.55
C ALA A 646 -27.23 24.68 9.20
N GLY A 647 -27.42 25.96 8.88
CA GLY A 647 -28.52 26.74 9.45
C GLY A 647 -28.43 28.23 9.20
N ASP A 648 -29.37 28.97 9.78
CA ASP A 648 -29.46 30.42 9.66
C ASP A 648 -28.56 31.12 10.68
N TYR A 649 -27.65 31.97 10.20
CA TYR A 649 -26.71 32.71 11.02
C TYR A 649 -26.71 34.20 10.70
N SER A 650 -26.65 35.03 11.73
CA SER A 650 -26.46 36.49 11.63
C SER A 650 -25.19 36.90 12.36
N ALA A 651 -24.50 37.91 11.84
CA ALA A 651 -23.39 38.58 12.50
C ALA A 651 -23.87 39.87 13.17
N THR A 652 -23.32 40.19 14.34
CA THR A 652 -23.62 41.43 15.08
C THR A 652 -22.34 42.08 15.56
N MET A 653 -22.36 43.39 15.75
CA MET A 653 -21.31 44.13 16.45
C MET A 653 -21.92 45.23 17.33
N SER A 654 -21.19 45.68 18.35
CA SER A 654 -21.63 46.72 19.28
C SER A 654 -20.80 48.00 19.08
N PRO A 655 -21.15 48.88 18.12
CA PRO A 655 -20.51 50.18 17.95
C PRO A 655 -20.93 51.15 19.07
N THR A 656 -20.08 52.09 19.46
CA THR A 656 -20.39 53.08 20.50
C THR A 656 -21.28 54.25 20.03
N GLY A 657 -22.38 53.96 19.33
CA GLY A 657 -23.47 54.92 19.05
C GLY A 657 -23.51 55.56 17.65
N ASP A 658 -22.67 55.13 16.73
CA ASP A 658 -22.44 55.80 15.43
C ASP A 658 -22.92 55.00 14.20
N GLU A 659 -22.71 55.57 13.03
CA GLU A 659 -22.94 54.93 11.73
C GLU A 659 -21.95 53.78 11.50
N TRP A 660 -22.45 52.69 10.91
CA TRP A 660 -21.69 51.48 10.71
C TRP A 660 -21.95 50.83 9.34
N GLN A 661 -20.95 50.11 8.83
CA GLN A 661 -21.05 49.16 7.72
C GLN A 661 -20.61 47.78 8.20
N MET A 662 -21.24 46.73 7.69
CA MET A 662 -20.87 45.34 7.97
C MET A 662 -20.93 44.50 6.70
N ALA A 663 -19.99 43.56 6.59
CA ALA A 663 -19.93 42.53 5.58
C ALA A 663 -19.79 41.17 6.28
N PHE A 664 -20.56 40.18 5.83
CA PHE A 664 -20.59 38.85 6.41
C PHE A 664 -20.61 37.80 5.31
N VAL A 665 -19.70 36.84 5.39
CA VAL A 665 -19.51 35.78 4.41
C VAL A 665 -19.34 34.44 5.10
N THR A 666 -19.75 33.36 4.43
CA THR A 666 -19.53 32.00 4.91
C THR A 666 -18.72 31.18 3.91
N PHE A 667 -17.94 30.23 4.41
CA PHE A 667 -17.11 29.34 3.61
C PHE A 667 -17.33 27.87 4.00
N LYS A 668 -17.47 27.04 2.97
CA LYS A 668 -17.63 25.58 3.08
C LYS A 668 -16.38 24.94 3.66
N ALA A 669 -16.59 24.01 4.58
CA ALA A 669 -15.56 23.08 4.97
C ALA A 669 -15.10 22.26 3.76
N ALA A 670 -13.87 21.77 3.82
CA ALA A 670 -13.44 20.70 2.94
C ALA A 670 -14.35 19.47 3.18
N GLY A 671 -14.91 18.87 2.13
CA GLY A 671 -15.99 17.89 2.25
C GLY A 671 -15.49 16.56 2.83
N GLU A 672 -16.25 15.89 3.69
CA GLU A 672 -15.84 14.57 4.23
C GLU A 672 -15.65 13.57 3.08
N ALA A 673 -14.39 13.16 2.84
CA ALA A 673 -14.07 12.10 1.89
C ALA A 673 -14.32 10.76 2.57
N VAL A 674 -15.59 10.36 2.66
CA VAL A 674 -15.96 8.98 2.99
C VAL A 674 -16.18 8.27 1.65
N PRO A 675 -15.25 7.41 1.19
CA PRO A 675 -15.48 6.65 -0.02
C PRO A 675 -16.59 5.62 0.21
N PRO A 676 -17.32 5.22 -0.85
CA PRO A 676 -18.31 4.17 -0.74
C PRO A 676 -17.67 2.87 -0.24
N THR A 677 -18.42 2.06 0.49
CA THR A 677 -18.04 0.65 0.72
C THR A 677 -18.47 -0.18 -0.49
N VAL A 678 -17.66 -1.15 -0.91
CA VAL A 678 -17.99 -2.05 -2.03
C VAL A 678 -17.42 -3.45 -1.78
N ALA A 679 -18.21 -4.48 -2.12
CA ALA A 679 -17.78 -5.87 -2.05
C ALA A 679 -18.46 -6.72 -3.14
N ILE A 680 -17.67 -7.51 -3.85
CA ILE A 680 -18.19 -8.55 -4.75
C ILE A 680 -18.62 -9.73 -3.88
N THR A 681 -19.89 -10.11 -3.98
CA THR A 681 -20.51 -11.18 -3.17
C THR A 681 -20.63 -12.50 -3.92
N ALA A 682 -20.64 -12.46 -5.26
CA ALA A 682 -20.53 -13.63 -6.12
C ALA A 682 -19.95 -13.22 -7.49
N PRO A 683 -19.09 -14.02 -8.14
CA PRO A 683 -18.38 -15.17 -7.55
C PRO A 683 -17.48 -14.75 -6.38
N SER A 684 -17.03 -15.71 -5.57
CA SER A 684 -16.07 -15.47 -4.49
C SER A 684 -14.63 -15.47 -5.02
N ASN A 685 -13.71 -14.90 -4.25
CA ASN A 685 -12.29 -14.95 -4.60
C ASN A 685 -11.78 -16.39 -4.67
N SER A 686 -11.02 -16.68 -5.72
CA SER A 686 -10.50 -18.01 -6.10
C SER A 686 -11.55 -19.03 -6.56
N ASP A 687 -12.78 -18.61 -6.85
CA ASP A 687 -13.77 -19.49 -7.46
C ASP A 687 -13.30 -19.99 -8.83
N VAL A 688 -13.70 -21.23 -9.15
CA VAL A 688 -13.59 -21.79 -10.50
C VAL A 688 -14.94 -21.63 -11.19
N VAL A 689 -14.98 -20.93 -12.31
CA VAL A 689 -16.17 -20.74 -13.13
C VAL A 689 -16.10 -21.62 -14.40
N PRO A 690 -17.21 -22.16 -14.92
CA PRO A 690 -17.16 -23.00 -16.11
C PRO A 690 -16.81 -22.21 -17.37
N THR A 691 -15.91 -22.73 -18.21
CA THR A 691 -15.68 -22.19 -19.57
C THR A 691 -16.96 -22.26 -20.41
N SER A 692 -17.16 -21.31 -21.33
CA SER A 692 -18.36 -21.23 -22.19
C SER A 692 -19.68 -21.11 -21.43
N SER A 693 -19.68 -20.45 -20.28
CA SER A 693 -20.88 -20.24 -19.45
C SER A 693 -21.20 -18.75 -19.25
N THR A 694 -22.34 -18.46 -18.65
CA THR A 694 -22.69 -17.11 -18.17
C THR A 694 -22.75 -17.12 -16.65
N VAL A 695 -21.96 -16.25 -16.02
CA VAL A 695 -21.85 -16.10 -14.56
C VAL A 695 -22.35 -14.73 -14.15
N ALA A 696 -23.26 -14.65 -13.18
CA ALA A 696 -23.69 -13.38 -12.60
C ALA A 696 -22.67 -12.90 -11.56
N ILE A 697 -22.25 -11.63 -11.67
CA ILE A 697 -21.38 -10.94 -10.73
C ILE A 697 -22.26 -10.05 -9.86
N ASN A 698 -22.44 -10.40 -8.59
CA ASN A 698 -23.27 -9.68 -7.63
C ASN A 698 -22.41 -8.83 -6.72
N VAL A 699 -22.84 -7.59 -6.46
CA VAL A 699 -22.06 -6.61 -5.69
C VAL A 699 -22.94 -5.89 -4.68
N THR A 700 -22.41 -5.68 -3.48
CA THR A 700 -22.98 -4.76 -2.48
C THR A 700 -22.15 -3.49 -2.45
N ALA A 701 -22.80 -2.33 -2.50
CA ALA A 701 -22.16 -1.04 -2.28
C ALA A 701 -23.05 -0.11 -1.46
N SER A 702 -22.46 0.69 -0.57
CA SER A 702 -23.19 1.65 0.26
C SER A 702 -22.32 2.84 0.68
N ASP A 703 -22.93 4.00 0.90
CA ASP A 703 -22.23 5.25 1.20
C ASP A 703 -23.13 6.22 1.99
N ASN A 704 -22.55 7.22 2.69
CA ASN A 704 -23.29 8.22 3.47
C ASN A 704 -24.04 9.25 2.61
N VAL A 705 -23.55 9.56 1.40
CA VAL A 705 -24.23 10.44 0.43
C VAL A 705 -24.87 9.66 -0.73
N GLY A 706 -24.77 8.33 -0.70
CA GLY A 706 -25.37 7.41 -1.67
C GLY A 706 -24.45 7.10 -2.85
N VAL A 707 -24.62 5.90 -3.42
CA VAL A 707 -23.82 5.41 -4.56
C VAL A 707 -24.46 5.84 -5.88
N SER A 708 -23.75 6.69 -6.64
CA SER A 708 -24.17 7.19 -7.95
C SER A 708 -24.16 6.12 -9.04
N ASN A 709 -23.10 5.31 -9.08
CA ASN A 709 -22.98 4.19 -10.03
C ASN A 709 -22.00 3.13 -9.53
N LEU A 710 -22.21 1.90 -10.01
CA LEU A 710 -21.30 0.78 -9.85
C LEU A 710 -20.81 0.31 -11.22
N LYS A 711 -19.50 0.22 -11.42
CA LYS A 711 -18.88 -0.34 -12.63
C LYS A 711 -18.24 -1.68 -12.32
N ILE A 712 -18.47 -2.68 -13.16
CA ILE A 712 -17.82 -4.00 -13.04
C ILE A 712 -16.90 -4.20 -14.24
N TYR A 713 -15.68 -4.65 -13.99
CA TYR A 713 -14.65 -4.93 -14.98
C TYR A 713 -14.23 -6.39 -14.92
N VAL A 714 -13.90 -6.97 -16.07
CA VAL A 714 -13.24 -8.29 -16.18
C VAL A 714 -11.95 -8.13 -16.97
N ASN A 715 -10.81 -8.46 -16.37
CA ASN A 715 -9.47 -8.24 -16.91
C ASN A 715 -9.25 -6.78 -17.36
N GLY A 716 -9.74 -5.83 -16.57
CA GLY A 716 -9.66 -4.40 -16.86
C GLY A 716 -10.63 -3.88 -17.91
N ASN A 717 -11.37 -4.75 -18.61
CA ASN A 717 -12.40 -4.34 -19.57
C ASN A 717 -13.73 -4.11 -18.86
N LEU A 718 -14.36 -2.95 -19.09
CA LEU A 718 -15.68 -2.65 -18.53
C LEU A 718 -16.71 -3.66 -19.04
N LEU A 719 -17.29 -4.44 -18.14
CA LEU A 719 -18.37 -5.36 -18.43
C LEU A 719 -19.71 -4.60 -18.49
N CYS A 720 -19.96 -3.74 -17.50
CA CYS A 720 -21.23 -3.04 -17.34
C CYS A 720 -21.12 -1.84 -16.37
N THR A 721 -22.15 -1.01 -16.36
CA THR A 721 -22.43 -0.03 -15.29
C THR A 721 -23.85 -0.26 -14.80
N ASP A 722 -24.01 -0.44 -13.50
CA ASP A 722 -25.30 -0.60 -12.82
C ASP A 722 -25.52 0.58 -11.87
N THR A 723 -26.71 1.16 -11.90
CA THR A 723 -27.09 2.33 -11.10
C THR A 723 -28.21 2.01 -10.11
N THR A 724 -28.68 0.76 -10.06
CA THR A 724 -29.83 0.34 -9.25
C THR A 724 -29.49 -0.83 -8.33
N THR A 725 -29.81 -0.73 -7.04
CA THR A 725 -29.62 -1.83 -6.09
C THR A 725 -30.73 -2.89 -6.24
N PRO A 726 -30.46 -4.20 -6.13
CA PRO A 726 -29.16 -4.84 -5.90
C PRO A 726 -28.30 -4.87 -7.17
N TYR A 727 -27.01 -4.54 -7.03
CA TYR A 727 -26.13 -4.41 -8.19
C TYR A 727 -25.69 -5.77 -8.73
N SER A 728 -25.84 -6.00 -10.04
CA SER A 728 -25.44 -7.26 -10.67
C SER A 728 -25.15 -7.14 -12.16
N CYS A 729 -24.17 -7.91 -12.66
CA CYS A 729 -23.89 -8.03 -14.09
C CYS A 729 -23.57 -9.45 -14.56
N ASN A 730 -24.13 -9.82 -15.72
CA ASN A 730 -23.88 -11.12 -16.34
C ASN A 730 -22.58 -11.10 -17.17
N TRP A 731 -21.63 -11.94 -16.78
CA TRP A 731 -20.36 -12.15 -17.47
C TRP A 731 -20.39 -13.42 -18.32
N SER A 732 -20.07 -13.29 -19.62
CA SER A 732 -19.87 -14.44 -20.51
C SER A 732 -18.43 -14.95 -20.40
N VAL A 733 -18.24 -16.12 -19.80
CA VAL A 733 -16.93 -16.74 -19.58
C VAL A 733 -16.39 -17.31 -20.89
N PRO A 734 -15.16 -16.98 -21.30
CA PRO A 734 -14.54 -17.52 -22.50
C PRO A 734 -14.51 -19.05 -22.55
N ALA A 735 -14.40 -19.59 -23.77
CA ALA A 735 -14.29 -21.04 -23.99
C ALA A 735 -12.91 -21.61 -23.57
N THR A 736 -11.88 -20.77 -23.58
CA THR A 736 -10.53 -21.15 -23.17
C THR A 736 -10.38 -20.99 -21.65
N ALA A 737 -9.90 -22.04 -21.00
CA ALA A 737 -9.54 -22.00 -19.58
C ALA A 737 -8.48 -20.92 -19.30
N GLY A 738 -8.56 -20.28 -18.14
CA GLY A 738 -7.68 -19.16 -17.80
C GLY A 738 -8.11 -18.42 -16.55
N SER A 739 -7.26 -17.52 -16.07
CA SER A 739 -7.53 -16.68 -14.90
C SER A 739 -8.16 -15.35 -15.30
N PHE A 740 -9.10 -14.87 -14.50
CA PHE A 740 -9.80 -13.61 -14.69
C PHE A 740 -9.77 -12.79 -13.41
N SER A 741 -9.47 -11.50 -13.55
CA SER A 741 -9.62 -10.51 -12.48
C SER A 741 -10.96 -9.80 -12.65
N ILE A 742 -11.84 -9.90 -11.65
CA ILE A 742 -13.11 -9.18 -11.62
C ILE A 742 -12.99 -8.04 -10.62
N GLN A 743 -13.25 -6.82 -11.05
CA GLN A 743 -13.20 -5.63 -10.20
C GLN A 743 -14.56 -4.94 -10.22
N ALA A 744 -15.09 -4.63 -9.04
CA ALA A 744 -16.24 -3.74 -8.87
C ALA A 744 -15.75 -2.39 -8.35
N VAL A 745 -16.24 -1.30 -8.92
CA VAL A 745 -15.91 0.08 -8.54
C VAL A 745 -17.21 0.82 -8.25
N ALA A 746 -17.40 1.24 -7.01
CA ALA A 746 -18.52 2.10 -6.61
C ALA A 746 -18.07 3.56 -6.61
N VAL A 747 -18.92 4.46 -7.09
CA VAL A 747 -18.71 5.92 -7.05
C VAL A 747 -19.91 6.56 -6.35
N ASP A 748 -19.66 7.44 -5.38
CA ASP A 748 -20.70 8.13 -4.62
C ASP A 748 -21.19 9.43 -5.32
N ALA A 749 -22.10 10.17 -4.67
CA ALA A 749 -22.62 11.46 -5.16
C ALA A 749 -21.63 12.63 -5.05
N ALA A 750 -20.60 12.50 -4.20
CA ALA A 750 -19.54 13.49 -4.02
C ALA A 750 -18.35 13.27 -4.98
N GLY A 751 -18.34 12.16 -5.73
CA GLY A 751 -17.28 11.78 -6.65
C GLY A 751 -16.20 10.89 -6.04
N ASN A 752 -16.32 10.48 -4.77
CA ASN A 752 -15.42 9.50 -4.17
C ASN A 752 -15.67 8.12 -4.77
N SER A 753 -14.65 7.27 -4.76
CA SER A 753 -14.77 5.91 -5.26
C SER A 753 -14.05 4.90 -4.39
N ALA A 754 -14.57 3.68 -4.40
CA ALA A 754 -13.90 2.53 -3.83
C ALA A 754 -14.02 1.35 -4.78
N ASN A 755 -13.12 0.38 -4.63
CA ASN A 755 -13.15 -0.81 -5.45
C ASN A 755 -12.93 -2.09 -4.62
N HIS A 756 -13.40 -3.21 -5.17
CA HIS A 756 -13.15 -4.54 -4.65
C HIS A 756 -12.81 -5.46 -5.81
N THR A 757 -11.70 -6.17 -5.71
CA THR A 757 -11.19 -7.06 -6.77
C THR A 757 -11.12 -8.49 -6.26
N ILE A 758 -11.56 -9.43 -7.08
CA ILE A 758 -11.39 -10.87 -6.87
C ILE A 758 -10.69 -11.49 -8.09
N ALA A 759 -9.98 -12.59 -7.88
CA ALA A 759 -9.48 -13.43 -8.95
C ALA A 759 -10.33 -14.69 -9.03
N VAL A 760 -10.74 -15.08 -10.23
CA VAL A 760 -11.41 -16.37 -10.50
C VAL A 760 -10.66 -17.10 -11.59
N THR A 761 -10.74 -18.42 -11.62
CA THR A 761 -10.22 -19.22 -12.74
C THR A 761 -11.38 -19.79 -13.53
N SER A 762 -11.18 -20.07 -14.81
CA SER A 762 -12.12 -20.88 -15.58
C SER A 762 -11.49 -22.20 -15.96
N ALA A 763 -12.28 -23.27 -15.82
CA ALA A 763 -11.94 -24.60 -16.25
C ALA A 763 -13.12 -25.21 -17.02
N SER A 764 -12.83 -26.19 -17.86
CA SER A 764 -13.90 -27.05 -18.38
C SER A 764 -14.51 -27.80 -17.21
N ALA A 765 -15.82 -27.65 -17.01
CA ALA A 765 -16.55 -28.40 -15.99
C ALA A 765 -16.28 -29.89 -16.21
N ILE A 766 -15.81 -30.59 -15.18
CA ILE A 766 -15.64 -32.04 -15.24
C ILE A 766 -17.05 -32.63 -15.21
N PRO A 767 -17.50 -33.35 -16.26
CA PRO A 767 -18.85 -33.86 -16.30
C PRO A 767 -19.08 -34.83 -15.14
N ILE A 768 -20.20 -34.65 -14.44
CA ILE A 768 -20.63 -35.61 -13.43
C ILE A 768 -20.84 -36.96 -14.12
N SER A 769 -20.29 -38.03 -13.54
CA SER A 769 -20.47 -39.38 -14.07
C SER A 769 -20.60 -40.40 -12.94
N TYR A 770 -21.46 -41.38 -13.16
CA TYR A 770 -21.60 -42.54 -12.28
C TYR A 770 -20.42 -43.49 -12.48
N VAL A 771 -19.85 -43.97 -11.39
CA VAL A 771 -18.65 -44.83 -11.39
C VAL A 771 -19.01 -46.29 -11.11
N GLN A 772 -19.61 -46.56 -9.94
CA GLN A 772 -19.96 -47.91 -9.49
C GLN A 772 -20.95 -47.88 -8.32
N ASN A 773 -21.51 -49.04 -7.96
CA ASN A 773 -22.27 -49.21 -6.73
C ASN A 773 -21.91 -50.52 -6.01
N SER A 774 -22.19 -50.58 -4.72
CA SER A 774 -22.18 -51.81 -3.92
C SER A 774 -23.31 -51.75 -2.90
N GLU A 775 -24.01 -52.86 -2.71
CA GLU A 775 -25.23 -52.89 -1.90
C GLU A 775 -25.43 -54.24 -1.21
N GLN A 776 -26.12 -54.21 -0.08
CA GLN A 776 -26.45 -55.39 0.72
C GLN A 776 -27.74 -55.17 1.50
N SER A 777 -28.53 -56.23 1.65
CA SER A 777 -29.56 -56.32 2.67
C SER A 777 -29.36 -57.55 3.56
N ILE A 778 -29.74 -57.42 4.83
CA ILE A 778 -29.71 -58.50 5.81
C ILE A 778 -30.94 -58.44 6.70
N THR A 779 -31.39 -59.61 7.17
CA THR A 779 -32.26 -59.74 8.33
C THR A 779 -31.52 -60.58 9.37
N ALA A 780 -30.90 -59.91 10.32
CA ALA A 780 -30.06 -60.54 11.33
C ALA A 780 -30.03 -59.71 12.61
N ASN A 781 -29.78 -60.36 13.75
CA ASN A 781 -29.52 -59.70 15.01
C ASN A 781 -28.12 -59.08 15.03
N SER A 782 -27.98 -57.93 14.39
CA SER A 782 -26.71 -57.20 14.23
C SER A 782 -26.89 -55.72 14.57
N SER A 783 -25.78 -55.06 14.92
CA SER A 783 -25.69 -53.60 15.09
C SER A 783 -25.13 -52.90 13.85
N SER A 784 -25.01 -53.60 12.73
CA SER A 784 -24.52 -53.03 11.47
C SER A 784 -25.02 -53.80 10.25
N VAL A 785 -24.99 -53.14 9.09
CA VAL A 785 -25.06 -53.75 7.75
C VAL A 785 -23.92 -53.17 6.91
N ALA A 786 -23.22 -54.02 6.16
CA ALA A 786 -22.09 -53.62 5.33
C ALA A 786 -22.26 -54.10 3.89
N THR A 787 -21.83 -53.28 2.93
CA THR A 787 -21.77 -53.68 1.52
C THR A 787 -20.70 -54.77 1.30
N PRO A 788 -20.79 -55.58 0.23
CA PRO A 788 -19.62 -56.27 -0.30
C PRO A 788 -18.55 -55.26 -0.72
N ALA A 789 -17.35 -55.77 -0.97
CA ALA A 789 -16.26 -54.95 -1.50
C ALA A 789 -16.66 -54.38 -2.87
N PHE A 790 -16.38 -53.10 -3.11
CA PHE A 790 -16.55 -52.49 -4.44
C PHE A 790 -15.70 -53.23 -5.48
N SER A 791 -16.25 -53.39 -6.69
CA SER A 791 -15.60 -54.12 -7.79
C SER A 791 -14.32 -53.45 -8.28
N SER A 792 -14.24 -52.13 -8.16
CA SER A 792 -13.08 -51.31 -8.50
C SER A 792 -12.60 -50.54 -7.28
N SER A 793 -11.31 -50.20 -7.25
CA SER A 793 -10.75 -49.31 -6.23
C SER A 793 -11.52 -47.98 -6.18
N LEU A 794 -11.72 -47.45 -4.98
CA LEU A 794 -12.30 -46.11 -4.83
C LEU A 794 -11.32 -45.07 -5.37
N THR A 795 -11.84 -44.11 -6.13
CA THR A 795 -11.02 -43.05 -6.72
C THR A 795 -10.96 -41.86 -5.75
N ALA A 796 -9.74 -41.38 -5.46
CA ALA A 796 -9.56 -40.22 -4.60
C ALA A 796 -10.28 -38.99 -5.17
N GLY A 797 -10.99 -38.24 -4.34
CA GLY A 797 -11.73 -37.04 -4.76
C GLY A 797 -13.19 -37.27 -5.19
N ASN A 798 -13.61 -38.52 -5.46
CA ASN A 798 -14.99 -38.82 -5.81
C ASN A 798 -15.98 -38.60 -4.64
N LEU A 799 -17.28 -38.58 -4.97
CA LEU A 799 -18.39 -38.61 -4.03
C LEU A 799 -18.89 -40.06 -3.85
N MET A 800 -19.15 -40.48 -2.62
CA MET A 800 -19.98 -41.67 -2.33
C MET A 800 -21.31 -41.23 -1.72
N VAL A 801 -22.42 -41.78 -2.19
CA VAL A 801 -23.77 -41.57 -1.63
C VAL A 801 -24.39 -42.92 -1.26
N CYS A 802 -24.81 -43.08 -0.01
CA CYS A 802 -25.37 -44.31 0.55
C CYS A 802 -26.82 -44.10 0.98
N ALA A 803 -27.74 -44.83 0.35
CA ALA A 803 -29.12 -44.96 0.79
C ALA A 803 -29.23 -46.12 1.79
N ILE A 804 -29.82 -45.86 2.96
CA ILE A 804 -29.97 -46.83 4.05
C ILE A 804 -31.44 -46.95 4.39
N VAL A 805 -31.95 -48.19 4.44
CA VAL A 805 -33.34 -48.50 4.79
C VAL A 805 -33.35 -49.55 5.88
N TYR A 806 -34.13 -49.36 6.95
CA TYR A 806 -34.20 -50.32 8.04
C TYR A 806 -35.57 -50.33 8.72
N ASN A 807 -35.93 -51.50 9.26
CA ASN A 807 -37.17 -51.70 10.01
C ASN A 807 -36.89 -51.58 11.52
N SER A 808 -36.89 -50.35 12.03
CA SER A 808 -36.92 -50.04 13.46
C SER A 808 -37.38 -48.60 13.69
N ASN A 809 -38.33 -48.42 14.60
CA ASN A 809 -38.77 -47.09 15.02
C ASN A 809 -37.96 -46.49 16.19
N SER A 810 -37.15 -47.31 16.87
CA SER A 810 -36.47 -46.96 18.12
C SER A 810 -34.94 -47.01 18.03
N ILE A 811 -34.38 -47.63 16.98
CA ILE A 811 -32.95 -47.76 16.76
C ILE A 811 -32.61 -47.08 15.44
N GLN A 812 -31.60 -46.22 15.43
CA GLN A 812 -31.20 -45.43 14.26
C GLN A 812 -29.75 -45.66 13.88
N VAL A 813 -29.38 -45.23 12.67
CA VAL A 813 -27.99 -45.20 12.22
C VAL A 813 -27.24 -44.13 13.01
N THR A 814 -26.17 -44.54 13.71
CA THR A 814 -25.31 -43.65 14.49
C THR A 814 -24.10 -43.16 13.71
N SER A 815 -23.58 -43.99 12.79
CA SER A 815 -22.46 -43.62 11.93
C SER A 815 -22.43 -44.46 10.67
N VAL A 816 -21.85 -43.90 9.61
CA VAL A 816 -21.52 -44.61 8.38
C VAL A 816 -20.03 -44.40 8.12
N SER A 817 -19.31 -45.49 7.91
CA SER A 817 -17.86 -45.50 7.72
C SER A 817 -17.44 -46.63 6.78
N ASP A 818 -16.26 -46.53 6.19
CA ASP A 818 -15.72 -47.58 5.33
C ASP A 818 -14.34 -48.07 5.74
N THR A 819 -13.90 -49.18 5.13
CA THR A 819 -12.60 -49.81 5.43
C THR A 819 -11.40 -49.04 4.89
N ALA A 820 -11.60 -47.97 4.11
CA ALA A 820 -10.55 -47.04 3.70
C ALA A 820 -10.38 -45.87 4.70
N GLY A 821 -11.17 -45.83 5.78
CA GLY A 821 -11.10 -44.81 6.82
C GLY A 821 -11.96 -43.59 6.55
N ASN A 822 -12.82 -43.60 5.53
CA ASN A 822 -13.73 -42.49 5.31
C ASN A 822 -14.87 -42.50 6.33
N SER A 823 -15.25 -41.30 6.78
CA SER A 823 -16.41 -41.06 7.65
C SER A 823 -17.45 -40.23 6.92
N TYR A 824 -18.69 -40.69 6.91
CA TYR A 824 -19.76 -40.14 6.07
C TYR A 824 -20.64 -39.18 6.89
N ALA A 825 -21.13 -38.13 6.23
CA ALA A 825 -22.09 -37.18 6.77
C ALA A 825 -23.53 -37.58 6.39
N LYS A 826 -24.51 -37.22 7.23
CA LYS A 826 -25.92 -37.45 6.92
C LYS A 826 -26.44 -36.31 6.03
N ALA A 827 -27.03 -36.65 4.87
CA ALA A 827 -27.74 -35.69 4.03
C ALA A 827 -29.18 -35.49 4.50
N VAL A 828 -29.95 -36.58 4.65
CA VAL A 828 -31.38 -36.56 5.03
C VAL A 828 -31.75 -37.78 5.84
N GLY A 829 -32.71 -37.60 6.75
CA GLY A 829 -33.39 -38.65 7.49
C GLY A 829 -32.99 -38.71 8.96
N PRO A 830 -33.53 -39.66 9.73
CA PRO A 830 -34.43 -40.72 9.27
C PRO A 830 -35.82 -40.22 8.89
N VAL A 831 -36.30 -40.64 7.72
CA VAL A 831 -37.66 -40.40 7.25
C VAL A 831 -38.61 -41.31 8.02
N THR A 832 -39.69 -40.75 8.55
CA THR A 832 -40.68 -41.48 9.36
C THR A 832 -42.02 -41.51 8.64
N SER A 833 -42.61 -42.70 8.48
CA SER A 833 -44.01 -42.81 8.06
C SER A 833 -44.94 -42.74 9.29
N PRO A 834 -45.96 -41.88 9.29
CA PRO A 834 -46.83 -41.68 10.45
C PRO A 834 -47.79 -42.85 10.74
N SER A 835 -48.07 -43.69 9.74
CA SER A 835 -48.97 -44.86 9.85
C SER A 835 -48.78 -45.81 8.66
N GLY A 836 -49.34 -47.02 8.75
CA GLY A 836 -49.39 -48.00 7.66
C GLY A 836 -48.25 -49.05 7.69
N LEU A 837 -48.04 -49.77 6.59
CA LEU A 837 -47.03 -50.84 6.46
C LEU A 837 -45.60 -50.35 6.67
N MET A 838 -45.35 -49.05 6.45
CA MET A 838 -44.04 -48.43 6.65
C MET A 838 -43.86 -47.73 8.01
N ALA A 839 -44.78 -47.87 8.97
CA ALA A 839 -44.71 -47.14 10.26
C ALA A 839 -43.41 -47.39 11.06
N ASP A 840 -42.91 -48.63 11.02
CA ASP A 840 -41.66 -49.03 11.69
C ASP A 840 -40.42 -48.91 10.79
N TRP A 841 -40.58 -48.43 9.56
CA TRP A 841 -39.50 -48.29 8.61
C TRP A 841 -38.90 -46.89 8.62
N ARG A 842 -37.59 -46.82 8.38
CA ARG A 842 -36.82 -45.57 8.27
C ARG A 842 -35.96 -45.63 7.02
N ALA A 843 -35.85 -44.48 6.34
CA ALA A 843 -34.92 -44.25 5.25
C ALA A 843 -33.98 -43.08 5.57
N GLU A 844 -32.71 -43.22 5.23
CA GLU A 844 -31.67 -42.21 5.40
C GLU A 844 -30.77 -42.16 4.17
N VAL A 845 -30.24 -40.98 3.84
CA VAL A 845 -29.17 -40.82 2.85
C VAL A 845 -27.96 -40.21 3.53
N TRP A 846 -26.81 -40.86 3.37
CA TRP A 846 -25.50 -40.44 3.87
C TRP A 846 -24.54 -40.26 2.71
N TYR A 847 -23.52 -39.42 2.85
CA TYR A 847 -22.56 -39.18 1.78
C TYR A 847 -21.16 -38.90 2.32
N LYS A 848 -20.17 -39.12 1.45
CA LYS A 848 -18.78 -38.71 1.66
C LYS A 848 -18.27 -38.03 0.41
N GLU A 849 -18.02 -36.73 0.52
CA GLU A 849 -17.25 -35.97 -0.47
C GLU A 849 -15.74 -36.19 -0.27
N ASN A 850 -14.97 -36.06 -1.35
CA ASN A 850 -13.52 -36.22 -1.36
C ASN A 850 -13.08 -37.54 -0.71
N LEU A 851 -13.49 -38.66 -1.33
CA LEU A 851 -13.09 -39.99 -0.89
C LEU A 851 -11.56 -40.11 -0.83
N ALA A 852 -11.06 -40.79 0.19
CA ALA A 852 -9.74 -41.39 0.15
C ALA A 852 -9.75 -42.61 -0.79
N THR A 853 -8.63 -42.88 -1.46
CA THR A 853 -8.51 -44.08 -2.30
C THR A 853 -8.40 -45.34 -1.44
N GLY A 854 -8.89 -46.48 -1.95
CA GLY A 854 -8.78 -47.77 -1.28
C GLY A 854 -9.16 -48.93 -2.19
N THR A 855 -8.59 -50.10 -1.93
CA THR A 855 -8.90 -51.34 -2.65
C THR A 855 -9.83 -52.22 -1.81
N SER A 856 -10.73 -52.96 -2.45
CA SER A 856 -11.67 -53.87 -1.76
C SER A 856 -12.47 -53.21 -0.62
N VAL A 857 -12.85 -51.95 -0.79
CA VAL A 857 -13.48 -51.16 0.27
C VAL A 857 -14.91 -51.65 0.52
N THR A 858 -15.31 -51.75 1.78
CA THR A 858 -16.70 -52.01 2.19
C THR A 858 -17.22 -50.83 3.01
N VAL A 859 -18.48 -50.46 2.82
CA VAL A 859 -19.13 -49.38 3.59
C VAL A 859 -20.09 -49.99 4.59
N SER A 860 -20.01 -49.58 5.85
CA SER A 860 -20.83 -50.07 6.95
C SER A 860 -21.70 -48.96 7.53
N ALA A 861 -23.01 -49.23 7.62
CA ALA A 861 -23.93 -48.44 8.45
C ALA A 861 -24.02 -49.09 9.84
N ASN A 862 -23.72 -48.31 10.88
CA ASN A 862 -23.70 -48.76 12.27
C ASN A 862 -24.90 -48.20 13.04
N PHE A 863 -25.48 -49.01 13.91
CA PHE A 863 -26.68 -48.71 14.69
C PHE A 863 -26.37 -48.65 16.18
N GLY A 864 -27.14 -47.88 16.94
CA GLY A 864 -26.91 -47.67 18.37
C GLY A 864 -27.05 -48.93 19.25
N SER A 865 -27.67 -49.99 18.74
CA SER A 865 -27.76 -51.30 19.40
C SER A 865 -28.04 -52.40 18.36
N THR A 866 -27.92 -53.67 18.78
CA THR A 866 -28.29 -54.82 17.94
C THR A 866 -29.81 -54.99 17.88
N PHE A 867 -30.35 -55.29 16.71
CA PHE A 867 -31.76 -55.67 16.57
C PHE A 867 -31.98 -56.67 15.44
N ASN A 868 -32.94 -57.58 15.62
CA ASN A 868 -33.23 -58.64 14.66
C ASN A 868 -34.33 -58.24 13.67
N ALA A 869 -34.04 -57.26 12.83
CA ALA A 869 -34.93 -56.81 11.76
C ALA A 869 -34.15 -56.47 10.49
N TYR A 870 -34.88 -56.19 9.42
CA TYR A 870 -34.36 -55.85 8.10
C TYR A 870 -33.50 -54.58 8.13
N LYS A 871 -32.37 -54.62 7.43
CA LYS A 871 -31.44 -53.51 7.21
C LYS A 871 -30.90 -53.62 5.79
N ARG A 872 -30.84 -52.50 5.07
CA ARG A 872 -30.28 -52.40 3.72
C ARG A 872 -29.39 -51.18 3.61
N ILE A 873 -28.30 -51.31 2.87
CA ILE A 873 -27.40 -50.23 2.47
C ILE A 873 -27.12 -50.35 0.96
N SER A 874 -27.23 -49.23 0.23
CA SER A 874 -26.91 -49.15 -1.20
C SER A 874 -26.05 -47.90 -1.43
N CYS A 875 -24.77 -48.10 -1.74
CA CYS A 875 -23.78 -47.03 -1.88
C CYS A 875 -23.34 -46.88 -3.35
N HIS A 876 -23.30 -45.64 -3.83
CA HIS A 876 -23.07 -45.27 -5.23
C HIS A 876 -21.97 -44.20 -5.32
N GLU A 877 -20.96 -44.47 -6.15
CA GLU A 877 -19.82 -43.60 -6.38
C GLU A 877 -20.02 -42.73 -7.63
N TYR A 878 -19.71 -41.44 -7.53
CA TYR A 878 -19.78 -40.47 -8.61
C TYR A 878 -18.49 -39.66 -8.72
N ALA A 879 -18.04 -39.43 -9.95
CA ALA A 879 -16.99 -38.48 -10.29
C ALA A 879 -17.58 -37.14 -10.74
N GLY A 880 -16.77 -36.07 -10.71
CA GLY A 880 -17.19 -34.73 -11.17
C GLY A 880 -17.97 -33.90 -10.14
N ILE A 881 -17.91 -34.27 -8.85
CA ILE A 881 -18.58 -33.58 -7.73
C ILE A 881 -17.56 -32.78 -6.91
N LYS A 882 -17.96 -31.64 -6.34
CA LYS A 882 -17.10 -30.84 -5.44
C LYS A 882 -16.51 -31.68 -4.30
N THR A 883 -15.24 -31.41 -3.99
CA THR A 883 -14.49 -32.10 -2.92
C THR A 883 -14.69 -31.47 -1.53
N SER A 884 -15.39 -30.35 -1.45
CA SER A 884 -15.79 -29.69 -0.20
C SER A 884 -17.12 -28.97 -0.42
N GLY A 885 -18.06 -29.10 0.52
CA GLY A 885 -19.36 -28.42 0.46
C GLY A 885 -20.24 -28.90 -0.70
N ALA A 886 -20.21 -30.20 -1.02
CA ALA A 886 -20.88 -30.80 -2.15
C ALA A 886 -22.41 -30.84 -2.01
N LEU A 887 -22.92 -31.06 -0.80
CA LEU A 887 -24.36 -31.10 -0.54
C LEU A 887 -25.00 -29.73 -0.83
N ASP A 888 -26.03 -29.71 -1.67
CA ASP A 888 -26.77 -28.48 -2.00
C ASP A 888 -28.14 -28.43 -1.34
N GLN A 889 -29.13 -29.14 -1.89
CA GLN A 889 -30.48 -29.20 -1.35
C GLN A 889 -30.87 -30.63 -1.04
N SER A 890 -31.83 -30.79 -0.15
CA SER A 890 -32.36 -32.10 0.16
C SER A 890 -33.78 -32.04 0.72
N THR A 891 -34.58 -33.07 0.45
CA THR A 891 -35.94 -33.18 0.95
C THR A 891 -36.38 -34.64 1.02
N SER A 892 -37.47 -34.89 1.73
CA SER A 892 -38.07 -36.21 1.84
C SER A 892 -39.58 -36.14 1.81
N ALA A 893 -40.21 -37.23 1.39
CA ALA A 893 -41.66 -37.37 1.36
C ALA A 893 -42.06 -38.81 1.71
N VAL A 894 -43.29 -38.94 2.20
CA VAL A 894 -43.95 -40.23 2.43
C VAL A 894 -45.35 -40.18 1.86
N GLY A 895 -45.91 -41.33 1.48
CA GLY A 895 -47.28 -41.38 0.98
C GLY A 895 -47.78 -42.80 0.76
N THR A 896 -49.02 -42.91 0.29
CA THR A 896 -49.73 -44.19 0.07
C THR A 896 -50.29 -44.31 -1.36
N THR A 897 -49.93 -43.37 -2.23
CA THR A 897 -50.38 -43.27 -3.62
C THR A 897 -49.63 -44.24 -4.54
N SER A 898 -50.25 -44.63 -5.65
CA SER A 898 -49.62 -45.47 -6.71
C SER A 898 -48.51 -44.76 -7.50
N ILE A 899 -48.24 -43.49 -7.19
CA ILE A 899 -47.10 -42.71 -7.68
C ILE A 899 -46.49 -42.03 -6.46
N GLY A 900 -45.24 -42.36 -6.17
CA GLY A 900 -44.44 -41.66 -5.18
C GLY A 900 -43.88 -40.37 -5.77
N SER A 901 -43.83 -39.30 -4.96
CA SER A 901 -43.30 -37.99 -5.38
C SER A 901 -42.57 -37.31 -4.24
N VAL A 902 -41.42 -36.71 -4.54
CA VAL A 902 -40.58 -35.96 -3.60
C VAL A 902 -40.01 -34.73 -4.29
N GLY A 903 -39.93 -33.62 -3.56
CA GLY A 903 -39.60 -32.31 -4.11
C GLY A 903 -40.77 -31.31 -4.09
N PRO A 904 -40.57 -30.10 -4.62
CA PRO A 904 -39.36 -29.69 -5.31
C PRO A 904 -38.19 -29.33 -4.38
N ILE A 905 -36.96 -29.50 -4.89
CA ILE A 905 -35.77 -28.79 -4.41
C ILE A 905 -35.32 -27.78 -5.47
N THR A 906 -34.72 -26.67 -5.05
CA THR A 906 -34.22 -25.63 -5.97
C THR A 906 -32.70 -25.62 -5.95
N THR A 907 -32.06 -26.11 -7.02
CA THR A 907 -30.59 -26.18 -7.07
C THR A 907 -29.97 -24.79 -7.07
N THR A 908 -28.88 -24.61 -6.31
CA THR A 908 -28.18 -23.32 -6.20
C THR A 908 -27.09 -23.16 -7.26
N GLN A 909 -26.69 -24.25 -7.92
CA GLN A 909 -25.75 -24.25 -9.04
C GLN A 909 -26.35 -24.95 -10.28
N ALA A 910 -25.78 -24.64 -11.45
CA ALA A 910 -25.91 -25.46 -12.65
C ALA A 910 -24.96 -26.67 -12.54
N ASN A 911 -25.23 -27.74 -13.30
CA ASN A 911 -24.45 -28.98 -13.29
C ASN A 911 -24.46 -29.68 -11.92
N GLU A 912 -25.65 -30.03 -11.44
CA GLU A 912 -25.81 -30.79 -10.19
C GLU A 912 -26.22 -32.25 -10.44
N LEU A 913 -25.81 -33.12 -9.51
CA LEU A 913 -26.30 -34.50 -9.38
C LEU A 913 -27.54 -34.52 -8.50
N LEU A 914 -28.67 -34.95 -9.04
CA LEU A 914 -29.85 -35.33 -8.27
C LEU A 914 -29.76 -36.81 -7.96
N PHE A 915 -29.74 -37.17 -6.68
CA PHE A 915 -29.80 -38.55 -6.19
C PHE A 915 -31.14 -38.79 -5.52
N VAL A 916 -31.85 -39.83 -5.94
CA VAL A 916 -33.13 -40.22 -5.35
C VAL A 916 -33.06 -41.63 -4.79
N ALA A 917 -33.54 -41.79 -3.56
CA ALA A 917 -33.73 -43.08 -2.90
C ALA A 917 -35.19 -43.21 -2.48
N GLY A 918 -35.84 -44.30 -2.88
CA GLY A 918 -37.23 -44.62 -2.57
C GLY A 918 -37.32 -46.01 -1.97
N ALA A 919 -38.12 -46.15 -0.90
CA ALA A 919 -38.43 -47.41 -0.25
C ALA A 919 -39.94 -47.65 -0.25
N VAL A 920 -40.36 -48.90 -0.40
CA VAL A 920 -41.77 -49.28 -0.54
C VAL A 920 -42.18 -50.41 0.40
N GLY A 921 -43.43 -50.37 0.88
CA GLY A 921 -43.99 -51.43 1.73
C GLY A 921 -44.30 -52.74 0.98
N GLY A 922 -44.44 -52.69 -0.35
CA GLY A 922 -44.65 -53.85 -1.22
C GLY A 922 -44.53 -53.52 -2.71
N GLY A 923 -44.25 -54.54 -3.53
CA GLY A 923 -44.14 -54.39 -5.00
C GLY A 923 -42.86 -53.69 -5.48
N ASN A 924 -42.61 -53.71 -6.79
CA ASN A 924 -41.49 -53.04 -7.46
C ASN A 924 -41.71 -51.53 -7.55
N SER A 925 -40.67 -50.74 -7.32
CA SER A 925 -40.63 -49.33 -7.71
C SER A 925 -39.59 -49.07 -8.81
N MET A 926 -39.96 -48.18 -9.73
CA MET A 926 -39.08 -47.66 -10.79
C MET A 926 -39.08 -46.14 -10.71
N ALA A 927 -37.91 -45.53 -10.91
CA ALA A 927 -37.79 -44.08 -10.99
C ALA A 927 -38.57 -43.52 -12.19
N GLY A 928 -39.14 -42.33 -12.00
CA GLY A 928 -39.88 -41.62 -13.02
C GLY A 928 -39.00 -41.07 -14.15
N SER A 929 -39.65 -40.53 -15.18
CA SER A 929 -38.98 -40.02 -16.38
C SER A 929 -37.90 -38.98 -16.06
N GLY A 930 -36.72 -39.14 -16.68
CA GLY A 930 -35.58 -38.24 -16.53
C GLY A 930 -34.54 -38.71 -15.50
N PHE A 931 -34.83 -39.74 -14.71
CA PHE A 931 -33.86 -40.39 -13.84
C PHE A 931 -33.34 -41.69 -14.46
N THR A 932 -32.07 -41.98 -14.24
CA THR A 932 -31.40 -43.24 -14.58
C THR A 932 -31.47 -44.18 -13.38
N GLN A 933 -32.17 -45.30 -13.52
CA GLN A 933 -32.26 -46.32 -12.48
C GLN A 933 -30.89 -46.95 -12.21
N ARG A 934 -30.46 -47.00 -10.94
CA ARG A 934 -29.20 -47.62 -10.50
C ARG A 934 -29.39 -48.90 -9.70
N SER A 935 -30.41 -48.97 -8.85
CA SER A 935 -30.71 -50.18 -8.07
C SER A 935 -32.22 -50.39 -7.93
N THR A 936 -32.62 -51.66 -7.95
CA THR A 936 -33.97 -52.15 -7.61
C THR A 936 -33.91 -53.23 -6.51
N LEU A 937 -32.80 -53.30 -5.77
CA LEU A 937 -32.61 -54.33 -4.74
C LEU A 937 -33.73 -54.26 -3.70
N ASP A 938 -34.33 -55.41 -3.42
CA ASP A 938 -35.50 -55.56 -2.53
C ASP A 938 -36.70 -54.69 -2.91
N ASN A 939 -36.83 -54.41 -4.21
CA ASN A 939 -37.91 -53.66 -4.84
C ASN A 939 -37.90 -52.14 -4.59
N ASP A 940 -37.00 -51.66 -3.75
CA ASP A 940 -36.73 -50.25 -3.50
C ASP A 940 -35.96 -49.61 -4.68
N THR A 941 -36.09 -48.30 -4.87
CA THR A 941 -35.41 -47.57 -5.96
C THR A 941 -34.24 -46.75 -5.47
N VAL A 942 -33.11 -46.85 -6.18
CA VAL A 942 -32.08 -45.80 -6.21
C VAL A 942 -31.86 -45.38 -7.65
N ALA A 943 -31.86 -44.08 -7.91
CA ALA A 943 -31.67 -43.52 -9.23
C ALA A 943 -31.00 -42.14 -9.17
N ASP A 944 -30.48 -41.68 -10.31
CA ASP A 944 -29.89 -40.35 -10.43
C ASP A 944 -30.28 -39.60 -11.69
N ARG A 945 -30.10 -38.28 -11.65
CA ARG A 945 -30.24 -37.39 -12.81
C ARG A 945 -29.21 -36.27 -12.71
N ILE A 946 -28.51 -36.00 -13.81
CA ILE A 946 -27.64 -34.83 -13.91
C ILE A 946 -28.45 -33.69 -14.53
N VAL A 947 -28.39 -32.50 -13.93
CA VAL A 947 -29.10 -31.31 -14.42
C VAL A 947 -28.14 -30.19 -14.77
N SER A 948 -28.28 -29.62 -15.97
CA SER A 948 -27.34 -28.63 -16.52
C SER A 948 -27.69 -27.17 -16.18
N SER A 949 -28.78 -26.92 -15.46
CA SER A 949 -29.25 -25.57 -15.12
C SER A 949 -29.75 -25.50 -13.68
N THR A 950 -29.64 -24.32 -13.06
CA THR A 950 -30.36 -24.04 -11.81
C THR A 950 -31.86 -24.17 -12.05
N GLY A 951 -32.59 -24.71 -11.08
CA GLY A 951 -34.03 -24.90 -11.25
C GLY A 951 -34.70 -25.68 -10.14
N SER A 952 -36.03 -25.74 -10.23
CA SER A 952 -36.87 -26.51 -9.32
C SER A 952 -37.06 -27.93 -9.86
N TYR A 953 -36.62 -28.93 -9.09
CA TYR A 953 -36.63 -30.33 -9.50
C TYR A 953 -37.36 -31.20 -8.49
N SER A 954 -38.16 -32.14 -9.01
CA SER A 954 -38.84 -33.18 -8.24
C SER A 954 -38.51 -34.54 -8.84
N ALA A 955 -38.60 -35.58 -8.03
CA ALA A 955 -38.48 -36.97 -8.45
C ALA A 955 -39.78 -37.71 -8.19
N THR A 956 -40.10 -38.63 -9.08
CA THR A 956 -41.24 -39.54 -8.91
C THR A 956 -40.77 -40.99 -8.96
N MET A 957 -41.55 -41.90 -8.39
CA MET A 957 -41.40 -43.33 -8.62
C MET A 957 -42.77 -43.99 -8.77
N SER A 958 -42.84 -45.14 -9.41
CA SER A 958 -44.08 -45.89 -9.61
C SER A 958 -44.11 -47.14 -8.72
N PRO A 959 -44.54 -47.05 -7.45
CA PRO A 959 -44.68 -48.21 -6.58
C PRO A 959 -45.87 -49.09 -7.05
N THR A 960 -45.66 -50.40 -7.12
CA THR A 960 -46.73 -51.37 -7.42
C THR A 960 -47.40 -51.88 -6.13
N GLY A 961 -47.97 -50.96 -5.34
CA GLY A 961 -48.76 -51.23 -4.13
C GLY A 961 -48.16 -50.68 -2.82
N ASP A 962 -49.04 -50.15 -1.96
CA ASP A 962 -48.83 -49.66 -0.57
C ASP A 962 -47.77 -48.56 -0.32
N ASP A 963 -47.68 -48.15 0.96
CA ASP A 963 -46.94 -47.00 1.48
C ASP A 963 -45.51 -46.91 0.94
N TRP A 964 -45.04 -45.67 0.79
CA TRP A 964 -43.70 -45.36 0.31
C TRP A 964 -43.02 -44.25 1.10
N GLN A 965 -41.69 -44.27 1.10
CA GLN A 965 -40.81 -43.20 1.56
C GLN A 965 -39.87 -42.83 0.41
N MET A 966 -39.61 -41.55 0.20
CA MET A 966 -38.67 -41.05 -0.82
C MET A 966 -37.80 -39.93 -0.27
N ILE A 967 -36.54 -39.90 -0.71
CA ILE A 967 -35.55 -38.86 -0.41
C ILE A 967 -34.98 -38.39 -1.74
N LEU A 968 -34.90 -37.07 -1.92
CA LEU A 968 -34.22 -36.42 -3.03
C LEU A 968 -33.13 -35.51 -2.48
N VAL A 969 -31.92 -35.67 -2.98
CA VAL A 969 -30.73 -34.89 -2.59
C VAL A 969 -30.07 -34.34 -3.85
N SER A 970 -29.59 -33.11 -3.82
CA SER A 970 -28.71 -32.55 -4.87
C SER A 970 -27.29 -32.32 -4.38
N PHE A 971 -26.33 -32.56 -5.28
CA PHE A 971 -24.90 -32.32 -5.05
C PHE A 971 -24.29 -31.48 -6.17
N LYS A 972 -23.45 -30.51 -5.79
CA LYS A 972 -22.77 -29.55 -6.67
C LYS A 972 -21.67 -30.21 -7.50
N GLY A 973 -21.71 -30.02 -8.82
CA GLY A 973 -20.64 -30.42 -9.73
C GLY A 973 -19.37 -29.56 -9.61
N LEU A 974 -18.25 -30.10 -10.10
CA LEU A 974 -16.94 -29.43 -10.16
C LEU A 974 -16.89 -28.26 -11.14
#